data_AF-A0A6N2KZU6-F1
#
_entry.id   AF-A0A6N2KZU6-F1
#
_cell.length_a   1.000
_cell.length_b   1.000
_cell.length_c   1.000
_cell.angle_alpha   90.00
_cell.angle_beta   90.00
_cell.angle_gamma   90.00
#
_symmetry.space_group_name_H-M   'P 1'
#
loop_
_entity.id
_entity.type
_entity.pdbx_description
1 polymer ?
#
loop_
_entity_poly.entity_id
_entity_poly.type
_entity_poly.pdbx_seq_one_letter_code
_entity_poly.pdbx_strand_id
1 'polypeptide(L)'
;MMCLRKVILDNADVFHALCWNVESQMKGMKFENDNSGMEITVRGEECEKVEEEEGVELFDLIRKCVQLAHLDAMKECLKEADEGVFSHIRFLHLDRGLEESEYRIVLQDLLVRVLSTREGYGASCHVMEEKLLRIYEEALSSHCRRLVEMIQVIQDDLLRQEIEMSRAHVDKQIPFPLEHFQGYLMEMKLDEDLNDPSFSLSRTISICMREMYHYARVSEVHVLECFMDTTLSAVKKEQLQEASNVLTLFPRLRPLVAAMGWDLLSGKTTARRKLMQLLWTSSKSQILRLEESSTYGNQLDEMSCVEQLCDSLCYQLDLASFVSCVNSGQSWSSKSSLLLSGNQQIISASEDNHSEHFVENFVLERLSVQSPLRVLFDVVPTMKFQDAIELISMQPICSEIAAWKRMQDIELMHMRYALESTVLALGVMERCTTDEIQSHHQVAHCHLKDIRNHLEAITNIPRKILMVNVIISLLHMDDISLNLTHCASPGSNSESSSTCAWDHTDVTFCEGGKEMVISFTGLLLDILNRNLPPNLIEEHAPNDGMSIDGRQALEWRISIARHFIEDWQWRLSVLQRLLPLSECEWGWKEALTVLRAAPSKLLNLCMQRSKYDIGEEAVHRFSLSAEDRATLELAEWVDSAVRRASESKLVEDAVSRAVDGTSAVQDLDFSSLRSQLGSLAAILLCIDVAATSARSAHMSQQLLDQAQVMLSEIYPGASPKIGSTYWDQILEVGIISVSRRVLKRLHEFLEQGDGPGLQAFLSGEIIISSSKELLRLGQRERTLAILHQMIEDAHKGKRQFLSAS
;
A
#
# COMPACT_ATOMS: atom_id res chain seq x y z
N MET A 1 -47.25 34.57 -73.40
CA MET A 1 -46.66 34.07 -72.14
C MET A 1 -45.39 34.81 -71.73
N MET A 2 -44.35 34.94 -72.57
CA MET A 2 -43.10 35.65 -72.18
C MET A 2 -43.30 37.14 -71.79
N CYS A 3 -44.15 37.89 -72.50
CA CYS A 3 -44.39 39.29 -72.14
C CYS A 3 -45.11 39.45 -70.78
N LEU A 4 -46.07 38.57 -70.46
CA LEU A 4 -46.81 38.60 -69.20
C LEU A 4 -45.91 38.29 -68.01
N ARG A 5 -45.01 37.31 -68.18
CA ARG A 5 -44.04 36.92 -67.17
C ARG A 5 -43.06 38.04 -66.81
N LYS A 6 -42.56 38.75 -67.82
CA LYS A 6 -41.73 39.94 -67.60
C LYS A 6 -42.47 41.02 -66.82
N VAL A 7 -43.73 41.29 -67.16
CA VAL A 7 -44.58 42.26 -66.44
C VAL A 7 -44.82 41.85 -64.97
N ILE A 8 -45.04 40.55 -64.71
CA ILE A 8 -45.20 40.01 -63.35
C ILE A 8 -43.92 40.22 -62.54
N LEU A 9 -42.76 39.90 -63.09
CA LEU A 9 -41.47 40.04 -62.39
C LEU A 9 -41.08 41.51 -62.17
N ASP A 10 -41.29 42.37 -63.17
CA ASP A 10 -41.02 43.83 -63.07
C ASP A 10 -41.92 44.53 -62.03
N ASN A 11 -43.06 43.92 -61.65
CA ASN A 11 -44.01 44.46 -60.67
C ASN A 11 -44.35 43.43 -59.57
N ALA A 12 -43.37 42.64 -59.14
CA ALA A 12 -43.58 41.47 -58.27
C ALA A 12 -44.37 41.77 -56.98
N ASP A 13 -44.07 42.88 -56.29
CA ASP A 13 -44.76 43.25 -55.06
C ASP A 13 -46.25 43.59 -55.29
N VAL A 14 -46.58 44.20 -56.45
CA VAL A 14 -47.96 44.53 -56.83
C VAL A 14 -48.76 43.26 -57.09
N PHE A 15 -48.18 42.30 -57.84
CA PHE A 15 -48.83 41.03 -58.12
C PHE A 15 -48.90 40.12 -56.90
N HIS A 16 -47.95 40.22 -55.97
CA HIS A 16 -48.01 39.52 -54.69
C HIS A 16 -49.14 40.05 -53.81
N ALA A 17 -49.27 41.37 -53.66
CA ALA A 17 -50.38 42.01 -52.95
C ALA A 17 -51.74 41.69 -53.60
N LEU A 18 -51.79 41.66 -54.94
CA LEU A 18 -52.97 41.22 -55.68
C LEU A 18 -53.36 39.77 -55.31
N CYS A 19 -52.41 38.84 -55.29
CA CYS A 19 -52.69 37.45 -54.90
C CYS A 19 -53.19 37.34 -53.45
N TRP A 20 -52.69 38.16 -52.54
CA TRP A 20 -53.16 38.21 -51.14
C TRP A 20 -54.58 38.77 -51.03
N ASN A 21 -54.89 39.82 -51.79
CA ASN A 21 -56.23 40.42 -51.84
C ASN A 21 -57.25 39.44 -52.44
N VAL A 22 -56.87 38.74 -53.52
CA VAL A 22 -57.67 37.68 -54.14
C VAL A 22 -57.94 36.56 -53.13
N GLU A 23 -56.92 36.12 -52.38
CA GLU A 23 -57.10 35.08 -51.36
C GLU A 23 -58.01 35.54 -50.21
N SER A 24 -57.91 36.80 -49.79
CA SER A 24 -58.78 37.38 -48.75
C SER A 24 -60.24 37.47 -49.21
N GLN A 25 -60.46 37.84 -50.48
CA GLN A 25 -61.79 37.88 -51.09
C GLN A 25 -62.38 36.49 -51.29
N MET A 26 -61.59 35.51 -51.73
CA MET A 26 -62.00 34.10 -51.87
C MET A 26 -62.30 33.43 -50.52
N LYS A 27 -61.55 33.75 -49.45
CA LYS A 27 -61.86 33.29 -48.08
C LYS A 27 -63.16 33.91 -47.57
N GLY A 28 -63.43 35.18 -47.87
CA GLY A 28 -64.71 35.83 -47.56
C GLY A 28 -65.90 35.17 -48.26
N MET A 29 -65.74 34.81 -49.53
CA MET A 29 -66.77 34.15 -50.35
C MET A 29 -67.09 32.71 -49.87
N LYS A 30 -66.12 32.01 -49.25
CA LYS A 30 -66.33 30.68 -48.65
C LYS A 30 -67.06 30.71 -47.30
N PHE A 31 -66.96 31.80 -46.53
CA PHE A 31 -67.64 31.92 -45.23
C PHE A 31 -69.13 32.25 -45.32
N GLU A 32 -69.61 32.75 -46.48
CA GLU A 32 -71.04 32.99 -46.70
C GLU A 32 -71.84 31.70 -46.96
N ASN A 33 -71.17 30.56 -47.20
CA ASN A 33 -71.85 29.30 -47.52
C ASN A 33 -72.09 28.34 -46.34
N ASP A 34 -71.56 28.61 -45.14
CA ASP A 34 -71.61 27.64 -44.03
C ASP A 34 -72.20 28.16 -42.70
N ASN A 35 -72.95 29.27 -42.67
CA ASN A 35 -73.73 29.64 -41.48
C ASN A 35 -75.13 30.20 -41.78
N SER A 36 -76.13 29.34 -41.52
CA SER A 36 -77.46 29.62 -40.95
C SER A 36 -78.34 30.74 -41.55
N GLY A 37 -79.52 30.32 -42.01
CA GLY A 37 -80.47 31.19 -42.69
C GLY A 37 -81.14 32.28 -41.86
N MET A 38 -81.37 33.41 -42.51
CA MET A 38 -82.64 34.13 -42.53
C MET A 38 -82.62 35.19 -43.66
N GLU A 39 -83.78 35.35 -44.28
CA GLU A 39 -84.22 36.24 -45.37
C GLU A 39 -83.46 37.58 -45.53
N ILE A 40 -83.28 38.11 -46.75
CA ILE A 40 -84.30 38.84 -47.52
C ILE A 40 -84.18 38.57 -49.03
N THR A 41 -85.33 38.24 -49.62
CA THR A 41 -85.55 38.08 -51.06
C THR A 41 -85.32 39.38 -51.83
N VAL A 42 -84.34 39.40 -52.75
CA VAL A 42 -84.41 40.21 -53.96
C VAL A 42 -84.25 39.27 -55.15
N ARG A 43 -85.30 39.25 -55.97
CA ARG A 43 -85.43 38.50 -57.20
C ARG A 43 -84.54 39.17 -58.25
N GLY A 44 -83.31 38.68 -58.38
CA GLY A 44 -82.36 38.99 -59.45
C GLY A 44 -81.99 37.70 -60.18
N GLU A 45 -81.87 37.82 -61.50
CA GLU A 45 -81.71 36.80 -62.54
C GLU A 45 -80.91 35.52 -62.18
N GLU A 46 -81.43 34.38 -62.64
CA GLU A 46 -80.66 33.14 -62.83
C GLU A 46 -79.57 33.37 -63.90
N CYS A 47 -78.50 34.08 -63.55
CA CYS A 47 -77.36 34.29 -64.45
C CYS A 47 -76.08 34.67 -63.70
N GLU A 48 -75.73 33.99 -62.60
CA GLU A 48 -74.50 34.37 -61.85
C GLU A 48 -73.78 33.19 -61.14
N LYS A 49 -74.17 31.93 -61.37
CA LYS A 49 -73.38 30.79 -60.85
C LYS A 49 -72.23 30.34 -61.75
N VAL A 50 -72.36 30.57 -63.07
CA VAL A 50 -71.33 30.20 -64.06
C VAL A 50 -70.24 31.28 -64.16
N GLU A 51 -70.61 32.56 -64.01
CA GLU A 51 -69.63 33.67 -64.00
C GLU A 51 -68.79 33.72 -62.70
N GLU A 52 -69.36 33.30 -61.57
CA GLU A 52 -68.60 33.13 -60.31
C GLU A 52 -67.58 31.99 -60.40
N GLU A 53 -67.92 30.85 -61.03
CA GLU A 53 -66.98 29.76 -61.29
C GLU A 53 -65.88 30.17 -62.28
N GLU A 54 -66.21 30.85 -63.38
CA GLU A 54 -65.22 31.36 -64.35
C GLU A 54 -64.28 32.42 -63.73
N GLY A 55 -64.80 33.27 -62.82
CA GLY A 55 -64.02 34.26 -62.08
C GLY A 55 -63.05 33.61 -61.10
N VAL A 56 -63.50 32.59 -60.36
CA VAL A 56 -62.65 31.79 -59.45
C VAL A 56 -61.56 31.05 -60.22
N GLU A 57 -61.87 30.44 -61.36
CA GLU A 57 -60.90 29.79 -62.25
C GLU A 57 -59.86 30.79 -62.81
N LEU A 58 -60.29 31.99 -63.20
CA LEU A 58 -59.40 33.05 -63.68
C LEU A 58 -58.46 33.55 -62.57
N PHE A 59 -58.96 33.73 -61.35
CA PHE A 59 -58.15 34.13 -60.20
C PHE A 59 -57.13 33.06 -59.79
N ASP A 60 -57.53 31.78 -59.82
CA ASP A 60 -56.60 30.67 -59.58
C ASP A 60 -55.56 30.55 -60.71
N LEU A 61 -55.94 30.82 -61.97
CA LEU A 61 -55.00 30.90 -63.09
C LEU A 61 -53.99 32.04 -62.91
N ILE A 62 -54.43 33.22 -62.45
CA ILE A 62 -53.54 34.36 -62.16
C ILE A 62 -52.57 34.00 -61.03
N ARG A 63 -53.06 33.42 -59.93
CA ARG A 63 -52.22 32.96 -58.79
C ARG A 63 -51.19 31.93 -59.27
N LYS A 64 -51.62 30.95 -60.07
CA LYS A 64 -50.75 29.93 -60.68
C LYS A 64 -49.69 30.55 -61.60
N CYS A 65 -50.07 31.51 -62.44
CA CYS A 65 -49.15 32.21 -63.34
C CYS A 65 -48.09 33.03 -62.59
N VAL A 66 -48.46 33.67 -61.47
CA VAL A 66 -47.50 34.40 -60.63
C VAL A 66 -46.49 33.45 -59.98
N GLN A 67 -46.94 32.32 -59.44
CA GLN A 67 -46.04 31.32 -58.86
C GLN A 67 -45.10 30.70 -59.90
N LEU A 68 -45.62 30.37 -61.09
CA LEU A 68 -44.83 29.79 -62.18
C LEU A 68 -43.81 30.79 -62.74
N ALA A 69 -44.15 32.09 -62.76
CA ALA A 69 -43.22 33.16 -63.15
C ALA A 69 -42.02 33.25 -62.20
N HIS A 70 -42.26 33.19 -60.89
CA HIS A 70 -41.18 33.18 -59.89
C HIS A 70 -40.36 31.89 -59.89
N LEU A 71 -40.99 30.71 -59.98
CA LEU A 71 -40.27 29.43 -60.02
C LEU A 71 -39.35 29.31 -61.23
N ASP A 72 -39.82 29.75 -62.41
CA ASP A 72 -38.97 29.67 -63.58
C ASP A 72 -37.93 30.80 -63.65
N ALA A 73 -38.18 31.98 -63.05
CA ALA A 73 -37.13 32.98 -62.81
C ALA A 73 -36.05 32.41 -61.90
N MET A 74 -36.42 31.68 -60.84
CA MET A 74 -35.46 30.95 -60.02
C MET A 74 -34.66 29.93 -60.83
N LYS A 75 -35.29 29.15 -61.73
CA LYS A 75 -34.57 28.22 -62.63
C LYS A 75 -33.60 28.94 -63.57
N GLU A 76 -33.93 30.13 -64.06
CA GLU A 76 -33.06 30.95 -64.90
C GLU A 76 -31.86 31.49 -64.09
N CYS A 77 -32.11 32.09 -62.91
CA CYS A 77 -31.05 32.53 -61.99
C CYS A 77 -30.14 31.37 -61.52
N LEU A 78 -30.70 30.18 -61.34
CA LEU A 78 -29.92 28.98 -60.98
C LEU A 78 -28.92 28.60 -62.07
N LYS A 79 -29.24 28.80 -63.35
CA LYS A 79 -28.35 28.54 -64.49
C LYS A 79 -27.28 29.62 -64.66
N GLU A 80 -27.63 30.89 -64.43
CA GLU A 80 -26.74 32.05 -64.63
C GLU A 80 -25.84 32.35 -63.42
N ALA A 81 -25.94 31.53 -62.39
CA ALA A 81 -25.26 31.68 -61.14
C ALA A 81 -25.64 32.91 -60.29
N ASP A 82 -26.76 33.56 -60.59
CA ASP A 82 -27.19 34.82 -59.98
C ASP A 82 -27.72 34.67 -58.53
N GLU A 83 -27.34 35.59 -57.64
CA GLU A 83 -27.85 35.68 -56.27
C GLU A 83 -29.27 36.26 -56.21
N GLY A 84 -29.78 36.82 -57.31
CA GLY A 84 -31.18 37.24 -57.44
C GLY A 84 -32.21 36.12 -57.14
N VAL A 85 -31.79 34.85 -57.22
CA VAL A 85 -32.62 33.67 -56.90
C VAL A 85 -33.25 33.72 -55.51
N PHE A 86 -32.55 34.26 -54.50
CA PHE A 86 -33.04 34.29 -53.12
C PHE A 86 -34.26 35.19 -52.98
N SER A 87 -34.27 36.34 -53.67
CA SER A 87 -35.35 37.33 -53.61
C SER A 87 -36.69 36.82 -54.15
N HIS A 88 -36.68 35.77 -54.96
CA HIS A 88 -37.90 35.17 -55.50
C HIS A 88 -38.62 34.25 -54.51
N ILE A 89 -37.93 33.76 -53.47
CA ILE A 89 -38.48 32.84 -52.46
C ILE A 89 -39.61 33.51 -51.67
N ARG A 90 -39.49 34.80 -51.34
CA ARG A 90 -40.52 35.56 -50.59
C ARG A 90 -41.88 35.62 -51.28
N PHE A 91 -41.94 35.35 -52.59
CA PHE A 91 -43.18 35.39 -53.35
C PHE A 91 -43.85 34.01 -53.50
N LEU A 92 -43.19 32.94 -53.06
CA LEU A 92 -43.69 31.57 -53.18
C LEU A 92 -44.74 31.25 -52.10
N HIS A 93 -45.79 30.53 -52.50
CA HIS A 93 -46.83 30.05 -51.60
C HIS A 93 -47.45 28.76 -52.15
N LEU A 94 -47.45 27.69 -51.35
CA LEU A 94 -47.83 26.34 -51.80
C LEU A 94 -49.33 26.21 -52.12
N ASP A 95 -50.19 27.03 -51.52
CA ASP A 95 -51.65 26.96 -51.67
C ASP A 95 -52.21 27.73 -52.90
N ARG A 96 -51.38 27.95 -53.93
CA ARG A 96 -51.70 28.80 -55.10
C ARG A 96 -51.81 28.04 -56.43
N GLY A 97 -52.14 26.75 -56.39
CA GLY A 97 -52.59 25.97 -57.56
C GLY A 97 -51.51 25.30 -58.41
N LEU A 98 -50.25 25.29 -57.96
CA LEU A 98 -49.18 24.46 -58.52
C LEU A 98 -48.98 23.21 -57.65
N GLU A 99 -48.49 22.13 -58.25
CA GLU A 99 -48.16 20.92 -57.49
C GLU A 99 -46.94 21.15 -56.59
N GLU A 100 -46.97 20.63 -55.35
CA GLU A 100 -45.85 20.73 -54.40
C GLU A 100 -44.54 20.14 -54.94
N SER A 101 -44.62 19.18 -55.85
CA SER A 101 -43.49 18.57 -56.57
C SER A 101 -42.69 19.61 -57.37
N GLU A 102 -43.35 20.59 -58.00
CA GLU A 102 -42.70 21.61 -58.81
C GLU A 102 -41.89 22.59 -57.95
N TYR A 103 -42.43 22.97 -56.79
CA TYR A 103 -41.70 23.77 -55.80
C TYR A 103 -40.51 22.99 -55.24
N ARG A 104 -40.73 21.71 -54.88
CA ARG A 104 -39.71 20.86 -54.28
C ARG A 104 -38.48 20.71 -55.19
N ILE A 105 -38.66 20.49 -56.49
CA ILE A 105 -37.54 20.35 -57.44
C ILE A 105 -36.68 21.61 -57.47
N VAL A 106 -37.29 22.79 -57.62
CA VAL A 106 -36.55 24.06 -57.73
C VAL A 106 -35.83 24.41 -56.42
N LEU A 107 -36.50 24.19 -55.29
CA LEU A 107 -35.90 24.40 -53.96
C LEU A 107 -34.79 23.39 -53.66
N GLN A 108 -34.94 22.14 -54.10
CA GLN A 108 -33.91 21.12 -53.99
C GLN A 108 -32.68 21.47 -54.84
N ASP A 109 -32.86 21.90 -56.09
CA ASP A 109 -31.76 22.34 -56.96
C ASP A 109 -31.01 23.54 -56.35
N LEU A 110 -31.74 24.49 -55.77
CA LEU A 110 -31.16 25.63 -55.03
C LEU A 110 -30.35 25.17 -53.82
N LEU A 111 -30.92 24.28 -52.98
CA LEU A 111 -30.24 23.77 -51.79
C LEU A 111 -29.01 22.93 -52.15
N VAL A 112 -29.11 22.04 -53.13
CA VAL A 112 -27.96 21.26 -53.64
C VAL A 112 -26.85 22.19 -54.09
N ARG A 113 -27.19 23.25 -54.84
CA ARG A 113 -26.20 24.23 -55.30
C ARG A 113 -25.54 24.98 -54.15
N VAL A 114 -26.30 25.42 -53.14
CA VAL A 114 -25.75 26.12 -51.97
C VAL A 114 -24.88 25.19 -51.12
N LEU A 115 -25.34 23.97 -50.84
CA LEU A 115 -24.60 22.99 -50.04
C LEU A 115 -23.32 22.50 -50.74
N SER A 116 -23.31 22.40 -52.07
CA SER A 116 -22.14 22.01 -52.87
C SER A 116 -21.00 23.05 -52.86
N THR A 117 -21.21 24.26 -52.33
CA THR A 117 -20.15 25.27 -52.18
C THR A 117 -19.17 24.99 -51.03
N ARG A 118 -19.44 23.93 -50.25
CA ARG A 118 -18.65 23.56 -49.09
C ARG A 118 -17.47 22.65 -49.49
N GLU A 119 -16.25 23.12 -49.24
CA GLU A 119 -15.01 22.32 -49.42
C GLU A 119 -14.34 21.93 -48.09
N GLY A 120 -14.79 22.47 -46.95
CA GLY A 120 -14.22 22.19 -45.62
C GLY A 120 -14.65 23.19 -44.55
N TYR A 121 -13.93 23.24 -43.42
CA TYR A 121 -14.12 24.28 -42.39
C TYR A 121 -13.25 25.50 -42.71
N GLY A 122 -13.88 26.61 -43.13
CA GLY A 122 -13.17 27.82 -43.56
C GLY A 122 -14.12 28.88 -44.13
N ALA A 123 -13.60 29.81 -44.94
CA ALA A 123 -14.38 30.90 -45.52
C ALA A 123 -15.56 30.42 -46.39
N SER A 124 -15.40 29.29 -47.10
CA SER A 124 -16.46 28.67 -47.91
C SER A 124 -17.65 28.19 -47.07
N CYS A 125 -17.41 27.67 -45.86
CA CYS A 125 -18.47 27.28 -44.92
C CYS A 125 -19.30 28.49 -44.48
N HIS A 126 -18.67 29.65 -44.26
CA HIS A 126 -19.40 30.88 -43.91
C HIS A 126 -20.27 31.40 -45.03
N VAL A 127 -19.75 31.36 -46.26
CA VAL A 127 -20.54 31.76 -47.45
C VAL A 127 -21.75 30.84 -47.62
N MET A 128 -21.60 29.54 -47.36
CA MET A 128 -22.71 28.59 -47.36
C MET A 128 -23.73 28.91 -46.24
N GLU A 129 -23.28 29.14 -45.01
CA GLU A 129 -24.15 29.50 -43.87
C GLU A 129 -24.96 30.78 -44.15
N GLU A 130 -24.31 31.81 -44.70
CA GLU A 130 -24.95 33.09 -45.02
C GLU A 130 -26.00 32.93 -46.11
N LYS A 131 -25.72 32.10 -47.14
CA LYS A 131 -26.68 31.77 -48.20
C LYS A 131 -27.86 30.95 -47.67
N LEU A 132 -27.64 29.98 -46.78
CA LEU A 132 -28.72 29.24 -46.12
C LEU A 132 -29.58 30.16 -45.25
N LEU A 133 -28.96 31.06 -44.49
CA LEU A 133 -29.69 32.05 -43.69
C LEU A 133 -30.58 32.95 -44.57
N ARG A 134 -30.06 33.42 -45.72
CA ARG A 134 -30.85 34.19 -46.69
C ARG A 134 -32.03 33.40 -47.26
N ILE A 135 -31.86 32.10 -47.56
CA ILE A 135 -32.98 31.24 -47.98
C ILE A 135 -34.08 31.21 -46.91
N TYR A 136 -33.71 30.98 -45.66
CA TYR A 136 -34.67 30.93 -44.56
C TYR A 136 -35.30 32.29 -44.25
N GLU A 137 -34.54 33.39 -44.35
CA GLU A 137 -35.04 34.76 -44.17
C GLU A 137 -36.11 35.11 -45.23
N GLU A 138 -35.83 34.81 -46.50
CA GLU A 138 -36.78 35.04 -47.60
C GLU A 138 -37.99 34.08 -47.52
N ALA A 139 -37.78 32.83 -47.09
CA ALA A 139 -38.87 31.89 -46.85
C ALA A 139 -39.78 32.34 -45.71
N LEU A 140 -39.22 32.90 -44.63
CA LEU A 140 -40.01 33.49 -43.53
C LEU A 140 -40.77 34.74 -44.00
N SER A 141 -40.14 35.55 -44.86
CA SER A 141 -40.76 36.74 -45.46
C SER A 141 -41.94 36.41 -46.38
N SER A 142 -42.02 35.18 -46.89
CA SER A 142 -43.19 34.70 -47.65
C SER A 142 -44.47 34.52 -46.80
N HIS A 143 -44.34 34.51 -45.47
CA HIS A 143 -45.40 34.18 -44.52
C HIS A 143 -46.02 32.77 -44.73
N CYS A 144 -45.38 31.90 -45.52
CA CYS A 144 -45.83 30.54 -45.79
C CYS A 144 -45.09 29.53 -44.88
N ARG A 145 -45.70 29.13 -43.76
CA ARG A 145 -45.10 28.13 -42.84
C ARG A 145 -44.78 26.81 -43.56
N ARG A 146 -45.67 26.36 -44.45
CA ARG A 146 -45.50 25.11 -45.20
C ARG A 146 -44.30 25.15 -46.16
N LEU A 147 -43.92 26.33 -46.66
CA LEU A 147 -42.72 26.51 -47.47
C LEU A 147 -41.45 26.30 -46.64
N VAL A 148 -41.41 26.85 -45.42
CA VAL A 148 -40.29 26.63 -44.48
C VAL A 148 -40.17 25.15 -44.11
N GLU A 149 -41.30 24.50 -43.82
CA GLU A 149 -41.34 23.05 -43.55
C GLU A 149 -40.85 22.23 -44.75
N MET A 150 -41.22 22.61 -45.98
CA MET A 150 -40.73 21.95 -47.20
C MET A 150 -39.21 22.11 -47.36
N ILE A 151 -38.67 23.31 -47.15
CA ILE A 151 -37.21 23.56 -47.20
C ILE A 151 -36.48 22.71 -46.16
N GLN A 152 -37.01 22.60 -44.94
CA GLN A 152 -36.45 21.75 -43.89
C GLN A 152 -36.46 20.27 -44.27
N VAL A 153 -37.58 19.77 -44.82
CA VAL A 153 -37.68 18.36 -45.28
C VAL A 153 -36.68 18.07 -46.40
N ILE A 154 -36.54 18.98 -47.38
CA ILE A 154 -35.56 18.82 -48.45
C ILE A 154 -34.14 18.81 -47.88
N GLN A 155 -33.83 19.70 -46.94
CA GLN A 155 -32.52 19.73 -46.29
C GLN A 155 -32.23 18.43 -45.53
N ASP A 156 -33.23 17.86 -44.85
CA ASP A 156 -33.12 16.58 -44.13
C ASP A 156 -32.93 15.40 -45.08
N ASP A 157 -33.65 15.37 -46.20
CA ASP A 157 -33.52 14.34 -47.22
C ASP A 157 -32.11 14.36 -47.85
N LEU A 158 -31.59 15.56 -48.16
CA LEU A 158 -30.23 15.72 -48.68
C LEU A 158 -29.18 15.27 -47.65
N LEU A 159 -29.35 15.65 -46.38
CA LEU A 159 -28.46 15.21 -45.30
C LEU A 159 -28.54 13.69 -45.11
N ARG A 160 -29.72 13.09 -45.18
CA ARG A 160 -29.92 11.64 -45.09
C ARG A 160 -29.20 10.90 -46.23
N GLN A 161 -29.26 11.41 -47.45
CA GLN A 161 -28.52 10.86 -48.59
C GLN A 161 -26.99 10.91 -48.34
N GLU A 162 -26.47 12.02 -47.81
CA GLU A 162 -25.04 12.15 -47.46
C GLU A 162 -24.62 11.15 -46.35
N ILE A 163 -25.47 10.96 -45.35
CA ILE A 163 -25.25 9.97 -44.28
C ILE A 163 -25.25 8.53 -44.84
N GLU A 164 -26.15 8.21 -45.76
CA GLU A 164 -26.21 6.88 -46.38
C GLU A 164 -25.00 6.61 -47.28
N MET A 165 -24.56 7.61 -48.06
CA MET A 165 -23.34 7.52 -48.89
C MET A 165 -22.09 7.30 -48.03
N SER A 166 -21.94 8.05 -46.94
CA SER A 166 -20.80 7.89 -46.03
C SER A 166 -20.78 6.53 -45.33
N ARG A 167 -21.95 5.99 -44.94
CA ARG A 167 -22.05 4.64 -44.34
C ARG A 167 -21.72 3.50 -45.31
N ALA A 168 -21.94 3.68 -46.62
CA ALA A 168 -21.67 2.66 -47.62
C ALA A 168 -20.16 2.42 -47.88
N HIS A 169 -19.31 3.39 -47.53
CA HIS A 169 -17.86 3.26 -47.60
C HIS A 169 -17.32 2.58 -46.33
N VAL A 170 -17.21 1.25 -46.41
CA VAL A 170 -16.75 0.36 -45.33
C VAL A 170 -15.30 0.66 -44.93
N ASP A 171 -15.10 1.31 -43.77
CA ASP A 171 -14.12 0.92 -42.72
C ASP A 171 -14.06 1.89 -41.51
N LYS A 172 -14.79 3.01 -41.56
CA LYS A 172 -14.84 4.00 -40.47
C LYS A 172 -16.26 4.48 -40.22
N GLN A 173 -16.83 4.07 -39.08
CA GLN A 173 -18.09 4.57 -38.51
C GLN A 173 -17.96 6.00 -37.94
N ILE A 174 -17.10 6.84 -38.53
CA ILE A 174 -16.91 8.21 -38.04
C ILE A 174 -17.97 9.08 -38.71
N PRO A 175 -18.82 9.79 -37.95
CA PRO A 175 -19.71 10.80 -38.51
C PRO A 175 -18.93 11.82 -39.34
N PHE A 176 -19.37 12.11 -40.57
CA PHE A 176 -18.69 13.05 -41.46
C PHE A 176 -18.42 14.44 -40.83
N PRO A 177 -19.24 15.00 -39.91
CA PRO A 177 -18.89 16.28 -39.28
C PRO A 177 -17.61 16.19 -38.44
N LEU A 178 -17.37 15.03 -37.80
CA LEU A 178 -16.15 14.75 -37.04
C LEU A 178 -14.96 14.49 -37.97
N GLU A 179 -15.17 13.82 -39.09
CA GLU A 179 -14.12 13.59 -40.09
C GLU A 179 -13.61 14.92 -40.67
N HIS A 180 -14.52 15.81 -41.09
CA HIS A 180 -14.16 17.16 -41.53
C HIS A 180 -13.41 17.93 -40.43
N PHE A 181 -13.79 17.73 -39.16
CA PHE A 181 -13.22 18.48 -38.04
C PHE A 181 -11.79 18.00 -37.74
N GLN A 182 -11.57 16.70 -37.84
CA GLN A 182 -10.24 16.10 -37.76
C GLN A 182 -9.35 16.59 -38.91
N GLY A 183 -9.87 16.65 -40.15
CA GLY A 183 -9.15 17.18 -41.31
C GLY A 183 -8.66 18.60 -41.06
N TYR A 184 -9.56 19.49 -40.60
CA TYR A 184 -9.21 20.87 -40.25
C TYR A 184 -8.14 20.97 -39.16
N LEU A 185 -8.23 20.15 -38.11
CA LEU A 185 -7.22 20.15 -37.05
C LEU A 185 -5.84 19.66 -37.52
N MET A 186 -5.78 18.80 -38.54
CA MET A 186 -4.51 18.37 -39.14
C MET A 186 -3.90 19.45 -40.02
N GLU A 187 -4.72 20.15 -40.81
CA GLU A 187 -4.30 21.30 -41.62
C GLU A 187 -3.76 22.44 -40.73
N MET A 188 -4.45 22.74 -39.63
CA MET A 188 -4.01 23.77 -38.67
C MET A 188 -2.67 23.46 -38.00
N LYS A 189 -2.33 22.18 -37.79
CA LYS A 189 -1.04 21.77 -37.19
C LYS A 189 0.15 21.89 -38.15
N LEU A 190 -0.09 22.00 -39.46
CA LEU A 190 0.95 22.13 -40.47
C LEU A 190 1.34 23.60 -40.76
N ASP A 191 0.51 24.56 -40.31
CA ASP A 191 0.63 26.00 -40.59
C ASP A 191 0.92 26.78 -39.29
N GLU A 192 2.13 26.66 -38.75
CA GLU A 192 2.54 27.31 -37.49
C GLU A 192 2.73 28.86 -37.58
N ASP A 193 2.58 29.47 -38.76
CA ASP A 193 2.93 30.88 -39.01
C ASP A 193 1.75 31.89 -39.01
N LEU A 194 0.51 31.46 -38.74
CA LEU A 194 -0.64 32.37 -38.75
C LEU A 194 -0.91 32.99 -37.36
N ASN A 195 -0.55 34.27 -37.24
CA ASN A 195 -0.94 35.18 -36.17
C ASN A 195 -2.47 35.39 -36.15
N ASP A 196 -3.23 34.43 -35.61
CA ASP A 196 -4.39 34.57 -34.69
C ASP A 196 -5.19 33.24 -34.59
N PRO A 197 -4.67 32.20 -33.91
CA PRO A 197 -5.25 30.85 -33.91
C PRO A 197 -6.41 30.66 -32.92
N SER A 198 -6.64 31.57 -31.98
CA SER A 198 -7.61 31.36 -30.89
C SER A 198 -9.07 31.68 -31.29
N PHE A 199 -9.25 32.60 -32.23
CA PHE A 199 -10.56 33.02 -32.73
C PHE A 199 -11.13 32.05 -33.79
N SER A 200 -10.29 31.22 -34.42
CA SER A 200 -10.73 30.24 -35.43
C SER A 200 -11.23 28.92 -34.81
N LEU A 201 -10.51 28.35 -33.84
CA LEU A 201 -10.84 27.03 -33.28
C LEU A 201 -12.17 27.00 -32.53
N SER A 202 -12.45 28.02 -31.71
CA SER A 202 -13.73 28.13 -30.97
C SER A 202 -14.93 28.23 -31.91
N ARG A 203 -14.78 28.95 -33.04
CA ARG A 203 -15.79 29.05 -34.09
C ARG A 203 -15.98 27.71 -34.81
N THR A 204 -14.90 27.03 -35.17
CA THR A 204 -14.97 25.70 -35.81
C THR A 204 -15.62 24.66 -34.88
N ILE A 205 -15.33 24.69 -33.58
CA ILE A 205 -15.99 23.85 -32.57
C ILE A 205 -17.51 24.09 -32.60
N SER A 206 -17.95 25.36 -32.63
CA SER A 206 -19.38 25.70 -32.68
C SER A 206 -20.06 25.18 -33.95
N ILE A 207 -19.42 25.33 -35.12
CA ILE A 207 -19.95 24.85 -36.40
C ILE A 207 -20.07 23.32 -36.38
N CYS A 208 -19.00 22.62 -35.99
CA CYS A 208 -18.99 21.17 -35.91
C CYS A 208 -20.06 20.65 -34.94
N MET A 209 -20.22 21.30 -33.77
CA MET A 209 -21.28 20.97 -32.82
C MET A 209 -22.68 21.13 -33.41
N ARG A 210 -22.94 22.22 -34.14
CA ARG A 210 -24.22 22.45 -34.81
C ARG A 210 -24.50 21.37 -35.85
N GLU A 211 -23.51 21.03 -36.68
CA GLU A 211 -23.63 19.95 -37.65
C GLU A 211 -23.87 18.60 -37.00
N MET A 212 -23.21 18.31 -35.87
CA MET A 212 -23.44 17.10 -35.09
C MET A 212 -24.87 17.01 -34.56
N TYR A 213 -25.48 18.11 -34.13
CA TYR A 213 -26.90 18.12 -33.74
C TYR A 213 -27.82 17.81 -34.92
N HIS A 214 -27.55 18.35 -36.11
CA HIS A 214 -28.33 18.05 -37.31
C HIS A 214 -28.14 16.58 -37.75
N TYR A 215 -26.90 16.09 -37.75
CA TYR A 215 -26.57 14.69 -38.04
C TYR A 215 -27.31 13.75 -37.10
N ALA A 216 -27.25 14.00 -35.78
CA ALA A 216 -27.89 13.20 -34.75
C ALA A 216 -29.42 13.17 -34.91
N ARG A 217 -30.03 14.33 -35.20
CA ARG A 217 -31.48 14.44 -35.43
C ARG A 217 -31.93 13.65 -36.66
N VAL A 218 -31.21 13.73 -37.78
CA VAL A 218 -31.60 13.04 -39.02
C VAL A 218 -31.25 11.55 -39.00
N SER A 219 -30.17 11.19 -38.30
CA SER A 219 -29.74 9.79 -38.10
C SER A 219 -30.52 9.07 -36.99
N GLU A 220 -31.31 9.79 -36.19
CA GLU A 220 -32.02 9.26 -35.01
C GLU A 220 -31.07 8.65 -33.95
N VAL A 221 -29.87 9.22 -33.78
CA VAL A 221 -28.87 8.77 -32.78
C VAL A 221 -28.59 9.89 -31.79
N HIS A 222 -28.31 9.55 -30.53
CA HIS A 222 -27.96 10.55 -29.53
C HIS A 222 -26.54 11.11 -29.78
N VAL A 223 -26.37 12.44 -29.68
CA VAL A 223 -25.06 13.09 -29.95
C VAL A 223 -23.96 12.48 -29.08
N LEU A 224 -24.17 12.35 -27.76
CA LEU A 224 -23.16 11.78 -26.87
C LEU A 224 -22.83 10.32 -27.19
N GLU A 225 -23.78 9.54 -27.70
CA GLU A 225 -23.56 8.16 -28.11
C GLU A 225 -22.60 8.14 -29.32
N CYS A 226 -22.85 8.98 -30.33
CA CYS A 226 -21.94 9.15 -31.47
C CYS A 226 -20.51 9.52 -31.02
N PHE A 227 -20.37 10.45 -30.07
CA PHE A 227 -19.07 10.85 -29.53
C PHE A 227 -18.38 9.72 -28.78
N MET A 228 -19.09 9.02 -27.91
CA MET A 228 -18.54 7.90 -27.14
C MET A 228 -18.13 6.74 -28.06
N ASP A 229 -18.97 6.35 -29.02
CA ASP A 229 -18.66 5.26 -29.96
C ASP A 229 -17.47 5.61 -30.85
N THR A 230 -17.43 6.82 -31.39
CA THR A 230 -16.31 7.28 -32.24
C THR A 230 -15.01 7.28 -31.45
N THR A 231 -15.02 7.83 -30.23
CA THR A 231 -13.82 7.95 -29.39
C THR A 231 -13.33 6.58 -28.88
N LEU A 232 -14.23 5.71 -28.41
CA LEU A 232 -13.86 4.36 -27.97
C LEU A 232 -13.41 3.47 -29.13
N SER A 233 -14.01 3.61 -30.32
CA SER A 233 -13.55 2.93 -31.54
C SER A 233 -12.14 3.38 -31.94
N ALA A 234 -11.86 4.68 -31.88
CA ALA A 234 -10.52 5.22 -32.11
C ALA A 234 -9.51 4.70 -31.06
N VAL A 235 -9.89 4.64 -29.78
CA VAL A 235 -9.04 4.05 -28.72
C VAL A 235 -8.75 2.57 -28.99
N LYS A 236 -9.77 1.78 -29.36
CA LYS A 236 -9.61 0.36 -29.72
C LYS A 236 -8.65 0.16 -30.90
N LYS A 237 -8.61 1.12 -31.85
CA LYS A 237 -7.68 1.16 -32.99
C LYS A 237 -6.32 1.79 -32.66
N GLU A 238 -6.05 2.14 -31.39
CA GLU A 238 -4.84 2.85 -30.93
C GLU A 238 -4.64 4.26 -31.52
N GLN A 239 -5.67 4.83 -32.12
CA GLN A 239 -5.68 6.19 -32.69
C GLN A 239 -5.98 7.23 -31.58
N LEU A 240 -5.12 7.27 -30.55
CA LEU A 240 -5.37 8.05 -29.33
C LEU A 240 -5.42 9.56 -29.56
N GLN A 241 -4.69 10.07 -30.55
CA GLN A 241 -4.74 11.49 -30.93
C GLN A 241 -6.09 11.86 -31.56
N GLU A 242 -6.67 10.93 -32.32
CA GLU A 242 -7.98 11.10 -32.94
C GLU A 242 -9.08 11.20 -31.86
N ALA A 243 -9.05 10.29 -30.89
CA ALA A 243 -9.94 10.33 -29.73
C ALA A 243 -9.79 11.65 -28.95
N SER A 244 -8.56 12.09 -28.70
CA SER A 244 -8.27 13.37 -28.02
C SER A 244 -8.83 14.58 -28.78
N ASN A 245 -8.65 14.60 -30.10
CA ASN A 245 -9.19 15.66 -30.98
C ASN A 245 -10.72 15.71 -30.92
N VAL A 246 -11.40 14.57 -31.05
CA VAL A 246 -12.88 14.51 -30.98
C VAL A 246 -13.38 14.97 -29.61
N LEU A 247 -12.68 14.62 -28.52
CA LEU A 247 -13.02 15.04 -27.16
C LEU A 247 -12.72 16.51 -26.85
N THR A 248 -12.14 17.29 -27.78
CA THR A 248 -12.11 18.76 -27.65
C THR A 248 -13.51 19.37 -27.71
N LEU A 249 -14.45 18.72 -28.41
CA LEU A 249 -15.83 19.15 -28.55
C LEU A 249 -16.64 18.92 -27.25
N PHE A 250 -16.28 17.89 -26.48
CA PHE A 250 -16.89 17.58 -25.17
C PHE A 250 -15.81 17.24 -24.11
N PRO A 251 -15.10 18.24 -23.55
CA PRO A 251 -13.98 18.00 -22.63
C PRO A 251 -14.35 17.22 -21.36
N ARG A 252 -15.60 17.34 -20.88
CA ARG A 252 -16.10 16.62 -19.70
C ARG A 252 -16.21 15.11 -19.87
N LEU A 253 -16.20 14.60 -21.11
CA LEU A 253 -16.21 13.15 -21.38
C LEU A 253 -14.82 12.51 -21.30
N ARG A 254 -13.74 13.30 -21.25
CA ARG A 254 -12.38 12.77 -21.28
C ARG A 254 -12.06 11.77 -20.17
N PRO A 255 -12.41 12.02 -18.88
CA PRO A 255 -12.14 11.05 -17.82
C PRO A 255 -12.91 9.74 -18.04
N LEU A 256 -14.15 9.83 -18.53
CA LEU A 256 -14.98 8.66 -18.81
C LEU A 256 -14.39 7.82 -19.94
N VAL A 257 -13.98 8.45 -21.04
CA VAL A 257 -13.33 7.74 -22.17
C VAL A 257 -11.97 7.17 -21.77
N ALA A 258 -11.20 7.87 -20.93
CA ALA A 258 -9.94 7.35 -20.40
C ALA A 258 -10.15 6.07 -19.58
N ALA A 259 -11.13 6.08 -18.68
CA ALA A 259 -11.48 4.92 -17.86
C ALA A 259 -12.04 3.76 -18.70
N MET A 260 -13.02 4.00 -19.57
CA MET A 260 -13.62 2.96 -20.41
C MET A 260 -12.66 2.43 -21.47
N GLY A 261 -11.79 3.29 -22.00
CA GLY A 261 -10.77 2.94 -22.99
C GLY A 261 -9.64 2.08 -22.43
N TRP A 262 -9.45 2.05 -21.11
CA TRP A 262 -8.40 1.28 -20.44
C TRP A 262 -8.46 -0.22 -20.74
N ASP A 263 -9.67 -0.80 -20.71
CA ASP A 263 -9.89 -2.22 -20.92
C ASP A 263 -9.78 -2.61 -22.40
N LEU A 264 -10.05 -1.67 -23.31
CA LEU A 264 -9.90 -1.87 -24.76
C LEU A 264 -8.42 -2.02 -25.18
N LEU A 265 -7.49 -1.60 -24.33
CA LEU A 265 -6.05 -1.65 -24.54
C LEU A 265 -5.36 -2.76 -23.71
N SER A 266 -6.08 -3.86 -23.43
CA SER A 266 -5.54 -5.01 -22.69
C SER A 266 -4.20 -5.50 -23.26
N GLY A 267 -3.18 -5.61 -22.42
CA GLY A 267 -1.84 -6.05 -22.82
C GLY A 267 -0.93 -4.96 -23.39
N LYS A 268 -1.45 -3.74 -23.66
CA LYS A 268 -0.71 -2.66 -24.33
C LYS A 268 -0.41 -1.51 -23.36
N THR A 269 0.62 -1.66 -22.54
CA THR A 269 0.96 -0.71 -21.46
C THR A 269 1.40 0.66 -21.99
N THR A 270 2.12 0.71 -23.12
CA THR A 270 2.50 1.96 -23.80
C THR A 270 1.28 2.74 -24.29
N ALA A 271 0.32 2.05 -24.90
CA ALA A 271 -0.93 2.65 -25.35
C ALA A 271 -1.77 3.13 -24.15
N ARG A 272 -1.86 2.35 -23.07
CA ARG A 272 -2.53 2.77 -21.82
C ARG A 272 -1.88 4.00 -21.20
N ARG A 273 -0.54 4.06 -21.15
CA ARG A 273 0.22 5.23 -20.68
C ARG A 273 -0.09 6.46 -21.52
N LYS A 274 -0.03 6.34 -22.85
CA LYS A 274 -0.35 7.44 -23.77
C LYS A 274 -1.82 7.89 -23.68
N LEU A 275 -2.76 6.96 -23.47
CA LEU A 275 -4.18 7.27 -23.27
C LEU A 275 -4.37 8.16 -22.04
N MET A 276 -3.80 7.75 -20.90
CA MET A 276 -3.88 8.51 -19.65
C MET A 276 -3.18 9.88 -19.77
N GLN A 277 -2.04 9.93 -20.46
CA GLN A 277 -1.32 11.18 -20.71
C GLN A 277 -2.16 12.19 -21.50
N LEU A 278 -2.78 11.74 -22.60
CA LEU A 278 -3.54 12.62 -23.49
C LEU A 278 -4.91 13.03 -22.93
N LEU A 279 -5.62 12.10 -22.28
CA LEU A 279 -7.01 12.32 -21.88
C LEU A 279 -7.18 12.74 -20.41
N TRP A 280 -6.19 12.52 -19.54
CA TRP A 280 -6.31 12.80 -18.11
C TRP A 280 -5.26 13.79 -17.58
N THR A 281 -3.97 13.49 -17.72
CA THR A 281 -2.92 14.34 -17.10
C THR A 281 -2.77 15.68 -17.81
N SER A 282 -2.86 15.68 -19.15
CA SER A 282 -2.89 16.91 -19.95
C SER A 282 -4.14 17.75 -19.68
N SER A 283 -5.28 17.11 -19.37
CA SER A 283 -6.55 17.80 -19.14
C SER A 283 -6.71 18.38 -17.74
N LYS A 284 -6.07 17.82 -16.70
CA LYS A 284 -6.06 18.44 -15.35
C LYS A 284 -5.61 19.91 -15.41
N SER A 285 -4.67 20.24 -16.28
CA SER A 285 -4.21 21.62 -16.52
C SER A 285 -5.21 22.50 -17.30
N GLN A 286 -6.11 21.90 -18.08
CA GLN A 286 -7.12 22.60 -18.88
C GLN A 286 -8.46 22.76 -18.14
N ILE A 287 -8.85 21.79 -17.31
CA ILE A 287 -10.09 21.84 -16.50
C ILE A 287 -10.00 22.96 -15.44
N LEU A 288 -8.83 23.12 -14.81
CA LEU A 288 -8.53 24.26 -13.92
C LEU A 288 -8.63 25.63 -14.61
N ARG A 289 -8.52 25.71 -15.95
CA ARG A 289 -8.71 26.95 -16.70
C ARG A 289 -10.16 27.21 -17.13
N LEU A 290 -11.02 26.19 -17.14
CA LEU A 290 -12.42 26.31 -17.53
C LEU A 290 -13.37 26.54 -16.33
N GLU A 291 -12.94 26.17 -15.11
CA GLU A 291 -13.73 26.37 -13.88
C GLU A 291 -13.79 27.82 -13.36
N GLU A 292 -12.99 28.76 -13.87
CA GLU A 292 -13.12 30.19 -13.52
C GLU A 292 -14.33 30.87 -14.17
N SER A 293 -15.20 30.13 -14.87
CA SER A 293 -16.38 30.68 -15.56
C SER A 293 -17.69 29.92 -15.29
N SER A 294 -18.00 29.58 -14.03
CA SER A 294 -19.42 29.36 -13.68
C SER A 294 -19.77 29.79 -12.26
N THR A 295 -20.47 30.91 -12.24
CA THR A 295 -21.31 31.55 -11.21
C THR A 295 -22.46 30.64 -10.73
N TYR A 296 -22.16 29.51 -10.10
CA TYR A 296 -23.10 28.89 -9.16
C TYR A 296 -22.33 28.08 -8.11
N GLY A 297 -22.26 28.64 -6.91
CA GLY A 297 -21.61 28.00 -5.78
C GLY A 297 -22.38 26.77 -5.31
N ASN A 298 -21.64 25.76 -4.87
CA ASN A 298 -21.63 25.38 -3.47
C ASN A 298 -20.35 24.60 -3.16
N GLN A 299 -19.83 24.84 -1.96
CA GLN A 299 -18.81 24.05 -1.30
C GLN A 299 -19.21 22.57 -1.35
N LEU A 300 -18.51 21.77 -2.14
CA LEU A 300 -18.10 20.38 -1.84
C LEU A 300 -17.25 19.90 -3.02
N ASP A 301 -15.94 19.88 -2.75
CA ASP A 301 -14.84 19.41 -3.57
C ASP A 301 -14.90 17.86 -3.70
N GLU A 302 -16.06 17.30 -4.07
CA GLU A 302 -16.25 15.86 -4.28
C GLU A 302 -15.71 15.51 -5.67
N MET A 303 -14.42 15.16 -5.71
CA MET A 303 -13.78 14.58 -6.89
C MET A 303 -14.61 13.42 -7.45
N SER A 304 -14.90 13.43 -8.76
CA SER A 304 -15.74 12.40 -9.37
C SER A 304 -15.12 11.02 -9.22
N CYS A 305 -15.93 9.98 -9.01
CA CYS A 305 -15.46 8.60 -8.89
C CYS A 305 -14.67 8.13 -10.13
N VAL A 306 -14.99 8.68 -11.30
CA VAL A 306 -14.29 8.42 -12.57
C VAL A 306 -12.91 9.07 -12.59
N GLU A 307 -12.80 10.28 -12.06
CA GLU A 307 -11.54 11.02 -11.95
C GLU A 307 -10.58 10.36 -10.95
N GLN A 308 -11.12 9.91 -9.81
CA GLN A 308 -10.40 9.07 -8.85
C GLN A 308 -9.91 7.76 -9.49
N LEU A 309 -10.74 7.12 -10.33
CA LEU A 309 -10.35 5.91 -11.05
C LEU A 309 -9.18 6.21 -12.00
N CYS A 310 -9.25 7.30 -12.76
CA CYS A 310 -8.15 7.74 -13.63
C CYS A 310 -6.85 7.97 -12.85
N ASP A 311 -6.90 8.65 -11.71
CA ASP A 311 -5.71 8.81 -10.85
C ASP A 311 -5.17 7.47 -10.33
N SER A 312 -6.06 6.54 -9.99
CA SER A 312 -5.68 5.19 -9.55
C SER A 312 -5.04 4.39 -10.69
N LEU A 313 -5.53 4.50 -11.91
CA LEU A 313 -4.95 3.84 -13.09
C LEU A 313 -3.58 4.42 -13.45
N CYS A 314 -3.39 5.74 -13.36
CA CYS A 314 -2.08 6.37 -13.49
C CYS A 314 -1.09 5.84 -12.44
N TYR A 315 -1.53 5.78 -11.18
CA TYR A 315 -0.72 5.24 -10.09
C TYR A 315 -0.31 3.77 -10.35
N GLN A 316 -1.24 2.94 -10.81
CA GLN A 316 -0.95 1.54 -11.15
C GLN A 316 0.05 1.41 -12.31
N LEU A 317 -0.02 2.28 -13.32
CA LEU A 317 1.00 2.34 -14.39
C LEU A 317 2.38 2.73 -13.87
N ASP A 318 2.45 3.67 -12.94
CA ASP A 318 3.72 4.11 -12.36
C ASP A 318 4.34 2.99 -11.50
N LEU A 319 3.53 2.25 -10.73
CA LEU A 319 3.97 1.06 -10.00
C LEU A 319 4.49 -0.04 -10.93
N ALA A 320 3.75 -0.34 -12.00
CA ALA A 320 4.16 -1.33 -12.99
C ALA A 320 5.48 -0.94 -13.67
N SER A 321 5.64 0.35 -14.01
CA SER A 321 6.88 0.92 -14.56
C SER A 321 8.05 0.77 -13.59
N PHE A 322 7.85 1.13 -12.31
CA PHE A 322 8.87 0.96 -11.26
C PHE A 322 9.36 -0.50 -11.18
N VAL A 323 8.42 -1.45 -11.10
CA VAL A 323 8.77 -2.88 -11.00
C VAL A 323 9.53 -3.35 -12.25
N SER A 324 9.14 -2.91 -13.44
CA SER A 324 9.87 -3.20 -14.67
C SER A 324 11.28 -2.59 -14.66
N CYS A 325 11.46 -1.36 -14.19
CA CYS A 325 12.78 -0.73 -14.08
C CYS A 325 13.68 -1.51 -13.11
N VAL A 326 13.17 -1.89 -11.93
CA VAL A 326 13.96 -2.64 -10.94
C VAL A 326 14.34 -4.03 -11.46
N ASN A 327 13.42 -4.75 -12.11
CA ASN A 327 13.70 -6.08 -12.67
C ASN A 327 14.71 -6.03 -13.83
N SER A 328 14.71 -4.96 -14.61
CA SER A 328 15.68 -4.74 -15.69
C SER A 328 17.02 -4.13 -15.22
N GLY A 329 17.15 -3.84 -13.92
CA GLY A 329 18.34 -3.20 -13.35
C GLY A 329 18.49 -1.71 -13.67
N GLN A 330 17.45 -1.07 -14.18
CA GLN A 330 17.41 0.37 -14.48
C GLN A 330 17.01 1.18 -13.24
N SER A 331 17.50 2.42 -13.16
CA SER A 331 17.03 3.36 -12.13
C SER A 331 15.65 3.90 -12.49
N TRP A 332 14.78 3.96 -11.49
CA TRP A 332 13.48 4.62 -11.61
C TRP A 332 13.53 6.01 -10.95
N SER A 333 12.71 6.94 -11.42
CA SER A 333 12.56 8.25 -10.78
C SER A 333 11.11 8.73 -10.82
N SER A 334 10.66 9.34 -9.72
CA SER A 334 9.32 9.95 -9.61
C SER A 334 9.07 11.07 -10.60
N LYS A 335 10.12 11.68 -11.17
CA LYS A 335 9.99 12.69 -12.24
C LYS A 335 9.36 12.13 -13.52
N SER A 336 9.43 10.82 -13.71
CA SER A 336 8.81 10.11 -14.84
C SER A 336 7.37 9.61 -14.56
N SER A 337 6.85 9.85 -13.35
CA SER A 337 5.50 9.47 -12.96
C SER A 337 4.46 10.27 -13.74
N LEU A 338 3.40 9.59 -14.19
CA LEU A 338 2.25 10.23 -14.83
C LEU A 338 1.53 11.24 -13.94
N LEU A 339 1.50 10.98 -12.62
CA LEU A 339 0.81 11.84 -11.66
C LEU A 339 1.61 13.10 -11.34
N LEU A 340 2.93 13.04 -11.41
CA LEU A 340 3.84 14.13 -11.03
C LEU A 340 4.43 14.87 -12.25
N SER A 341 4.34 14.30 -13.45
CA SER A 341 4.76 14.96 -14.68
C SER A 341 3.78 16.08 -15.04
N GLY A 342 4.09 17.31 -14.63
CA GLY A 342 3.52 18.50 -15.29
C GLY A 342 3.91 18.53 -16.77
N ASN A 343 3.16 19.26 -17.61
CA ASN A 343 3.19 19.35 -19.08
C ASN A 343 4.56 19.45 -19.83
N GLN A 344 5.71 19.35 -19.16
CA GLN A 344 7.05 19.49 -19.75
C GLN A 344 7.63 18.23 -20.41
N GLN A 345 6.95 17.09 -20.41
CA GLN A 345 7.45 15.85 -21.05
C GLN A 345 6.56 15.34 -22.20
N ILE A 346 5.94 16.23 -22.96
CA ILE A 346 5.19 15.84 -24.18
C ILE A 346 6.15 15.35 -25.30
N ILE A 347 7.47 15.57 -25.19
CA ILE A 347 8.40 15.43 -26.33
C ILE A 347 9.58 14.48 -26.09
N SER A 348 9.86 14.01 -24.86
CA SER A 348 11.07 13.19 -24.59
C SER A 348 10.80 11.73 -24.17
N ALA A 349 9.80 11.08 -24.77
CA ALA A 349 9.59 9.63 -24.63
C ALA A 349 9.88 8.89 -25.94
N SER A 350 10.83 9.40 -26.74
CA SER A 350 11.39 8.71 -27.91
C SER A 350 12.66 7.92 -27.58
N GLU A 351 12.94 7.66 -26.31
CA GLU A 351 13.93 6.66 -25.95
C GLU A 351 13.17 5.42 -25.50
N ASP A 352 13.32 4.37 -26.31
CA ASP A 352 13.02 2.98 -26.02
C ASP A 352 13.70 2.57 -24.70
N ASN A 353 13.16 3.01 -23.57
CA ASN A 353 13.37 2.31 -22.32
C ASN A 353 12.72 0.95 -22.54
N HIS A 354 13.55 -0.08 -22.70
CA HIS A 354 13.19 -1.50 -22.77
C HIS A 354 12.47 -1.93 -21.47
N SER A 355 11.31 -1.33 -21.21
CA SER A 355 10.35 -1.75 -20.21
C SER A 355 9.81 -3.09 -20.69
N GLU A 356 9.98 -4.11 -19.86
CA GLU A 356 9.48 -5.43 -20.16
C GLU A 356 7.96 -5.39 -20.05
N HIS A 357 7.28 -5.20 -21.20
CA HIS A 357 5.82 -5.12 -21.25
C HIS A 357 5.13 -6.31 -20.57
N PHE A 358 5.78 -7.48 -20.53
CA PHE A 358 5.30 -8.64 -19.80
C PHE A 358 5.22 -8.37 -18.28
N VAL A 359 6.28 -7.84 -17.68
CA VAL A 359 6.34 -7.52 -16.24
C VAL A 359 5.32 -6.45 -15.88
N GLU A 360 5.23 -5.39 -16.68
CA GLU A 360 4.26 -4.31 -16.44
C GLU A 360 2.82 -4.84 -16.46
N ASN A 361 2.44 -5.63 -17.47
CA ASN A 361 1.10 -6.22 -17.56
C ASN A 361 0.81 -7.20 -16.42
N PHE A 362 1.78 -8.02 -16.02
CA PHE A 362 1.64 -8.93 -14.88
C PHE A 362 1.37 -8.17 -13.58
N VAL A 363 2.09 -7.08 -13.34
CA VAL A 363 1.87 -6.22 -12.17
C VAL A 363 0.48 -5.58 -12.21
N LEU A 364 0.06 -5.04 -13.34
CA LEU A 364 -1.29 -4.47 -13.51
C LEU A 364 -2.40 -5.49 -13.25
N GLU A 365 -2.24 -6.73 -13.73
CA GLU A 365 -3.19 -7.82 -13.46
C GLU A 365 -3.28 -8.11 -11.96
N ARG A 366 -2.15 -8.15 -11.25
CA ARG A 366 -2.12 -8.37 -9.79
C ARG A 366 -2.73 -7.20 -9.01
N LEU A 367 -2.48 -5.96 -9.44
CA LEU A 367 -3.03 -4.75 -8.81
C LEU A 367 -4.55 -4.63 -8.99
N SER A 368 -5.15 -5.35 -9.94
CA SER A 368 -6.62 -5.40 -10.09
C SER A 368 -7.31 -6.19 -8.98
N VAL A 369 -6.59 -7.08 -8.28
CA VAL A 369 -7.14 -7.98 -7.25
C VAL A 369 -6.53 -7.74 -5.86
N GLN A 370 -5.29 -7.25 -5.80
CA GLN A 370 -4.51 -7.14 -4.56
C GLN A 370 -4.11 -5.70 -4.24
N SER A 371 -3.71 -5.46 -2.99
CA SER A 371 -3.22 -4.14 -2.58
C SER A 371 -1.84 -3.83 -3.19
N PRO A 372 -1.56 -2.54 -3.49
CA PRO A 372 -0.26 -2.12 -4.02
C PRO A 372 0.94 -2.61 -3.20
N LEU A 373 0.86 -2.49 -1.86
CA LEU A 373 1.91 -2.98 -0.97
C LEU A 373 2.20 -4.47 -1.16
N ARG A 374 1.16 -5.30 -1.26
CA ARG A 374 1.35 -6.74 -1.40
C ARG A 374 2.02 -7.07 -2.72
N VAL A 375 1.55 -6.48 -3.81
CA VAL A 375 2.12 -6.72 -5.15
C VAL A 375 3.58 -6.26 -5.21
N LEU A 376 3.89 -5.07 -4.66
CA LEU A 376 5.25 -4.53 -4.67
C LEU A 376 6.23 -5.47 -3.97
N PHE A 377 5.89 -5.99 -2.79
CA PHE A 377 6.82 -6.83 -2.04
C PHE A 377 6.79 -8.32 -2.41
N ASP A 378 5.73 -8.80 -3.07
CA ASP A 378 5.71 -10.13 -3.67
C ASP A 378 6.61 -10.17 -4.93
N VAL A 379 6.70 -9.07 -5.70
CA VAL A 379 7.51 -8.99 -6.93
C VAL A 379 8.91 -8.42 -6.69
N VAL A 380 9.05 -7.47 -5.76
CA VAL A 380 10.33 -6.83 -5.40
C VAL A 380 10.56 -6.94 -3.88
N PRO A 381 10.98 -8.13 -3.38
CA PRO A 381 11.16 -8.33 -1.95
C PRO A 381 12.25 -7.45 -1.33
N THR A 382 13.25 -7.04 -2.10
CA THR A 382 14.44 -6.28 -1.64
C THR A 382 14.35 -4.79 -1.93
N MET A 383 13.13 -4.25 -2.05
CA MET A 383 12.89 -2.82 -2.27
C MET A 383 13.53 -1.99 -1.13
N LYS A 384 14.05 -0.80 -1.45
CA LYS A 384 14.61 0.12 -0.44
C LYS A 384 13.50 0.90 0.24
N PHE A 385 13.74 1.31 1.49
CA PHE A 385 12.77 2.10 2.26
C PHE A 385 12.37 3.40 1.55
N GLN A 386 13.35 4.13 1.01
CA GLN A 386 13.08 5.41 0.34
C GLN A 386 12.15 5.24 -0.87
N ASP A 387 12.43 4.24 -1.72
CA ASP A 387 11.60 3.93 -2.89
C ASP A 387 10.19 3.51 -2.46
N ALA A 388 10.08 2.68 -1.40
CA ALA A 388 8.79 2.26 -0.85
C ALA A 388 7.94 3.46 -0.37
N ILE A 389 8.54 4.38 0.39
CA ILE A 389 7.85 5.58 0.88
C ILE A 389 7.46 6.50 -0.26
N GLU A 390 8.33 6.69 -1.25
CA GLU A 390 8.02 7.51 -2.43
C GLU A 390 6.81 6.93 -3.20
N LEU A 391 6.81 5.62 -3.45
CA LEU A 391 5.70 4.93 -4.14
C LEU A 391 4.38 4.96 -3.34
N ILE A 392 4.41 4.82 -2.02
CA ILE A 392 3.19 4.91 -1.20
C ILE A 392 2.69 6.35 -1.14
N SER A 393 3.61 7.32 -1.08
CA SER A 393 3.28 8.75 -1.04
C SER A 393 2.60 9.21 -2.34
N MET A 394 2.92 8.59 -3.48
CA MET A 394 2.29 8.84 -4.78
C MET A 394 0.87 8.27 -4.95
N GLN A 395 0.38 7.45 -4.01
CA GLN A 395 -1.00 6.96 -4.09
C GLN A 395 -1.96 8.17 -4.22
N PRO A 396 -3.12 8.05 -4.86
CA PRO A 396 -4.11 9.13 -4.88
C PRO A 396 -4.89 9.21 -3.57
N ILE A 397 -5.12 10.43 -3.04
CA ILE A 397 -5.99 10.69 -1.87
C ILE A 397 -7.31 11.23 -2.40
N CYS A 398 -8.38 10.45 -2.29
CA CYS A 398 -9.71 10.85 -2.76
C CYS A 398 -10.74 10.92 -1.64
N SER A 399 -10.35 10.58 -0.41
CA SER A 399 -11.20 10.65 0.78
C SER A 399 -10.34 10.61 2.04
N GLU A 400 -10.93 10.98 3.18
CA GLU A 400 -10.29 10.79 4.49
C GLU A 400 -9.92 9.32 4.73
N ILE A 401 -10.77 8.37 4.33
CA ILE A 401 -10.50 6.93 4.47
C ILE A 401 -9.26 6.53 3.66
N ALA A 402 -9.10 7.06 2.44
CA ALA A 402 -7.92 6.80 1.62
C ALA A 402 -6.65 7.42 2.22
N ALA A 403 -6.74 8.61 2.81
CA ALA A 403 -5.64 9.23 3.54
C ALA A 403 -5.21 8.38 4.75
N TRP A 404 -6.18 7.90 5.53
CA TRP A 404 -5.93 7.00 6.67
C TRP A 404 -5.29 5.69 6.24
N LYS A 405 -5.74 5.09 5.12
CA LYS A 405 -5.11 3.88 4.56
C LYS A 405 -3.66 4.12 4.16
N ARG A 406 -3.34 5.25 3.52
CA ARG A 406 -1.95 5.60 3.21
C ARG A 406 -1.09 5.73 4.47
N MET A 407 -1.61 6.42 5.48
CA MET A 407 -0.88 6.57 6.73
C MET A 407 -0.60 5.21 7.38
N GLN A 408 -1.59 4.30 7.34
CA GLN A 408 -1.39 2.92 7.76
C GLN A 408 -0.34 2.18 6.92
N ASP A 409 -0.35 2.35 5.60
CA ASP A 409 0.63 1.73 4.69
C ASP A 409 2.05 2.23 4.99
N ILE A 410 2.22 3.52 5.28
CA ILE A 410 3.49 4.13 5.71
C ILE A 410 3.94 3.53 7.06
N GLU A 411 3.06 3.43 8.04
CA GLU A 411 3.40 2.82 9.32
C GLU A 411 3.79 1.33 9.17
N LEU A 412 3.12 0.59 8.28
CA LEU A 412 3.49 -0.79 7.98
C LEU A 412 4.89 -0.89 7.36
N MET A 413 5.32 0.10 6.57
CA MET A 413 6.71 0.16 6.10
C MET A 413 7.67 0.37 7.25
N HIS A 414 7.41 1.35 8.12
CA HIS A 414 8.24 1.57 9.30
C HIS A 414 8.34 0.30 10.18
N MET A 415 7.24 -0.42 10.38
CA MET A 415 7.24 -1.70 11.09
C MET A 415 8.13 -2.74 10.39
N ARG A 416 7.97 -2.93 9.08
CA ARG A 416 8.77 -3.89 8.30
C ARG A 416 10.27 -3.58 8.39
N TYR A 417 10.68 -2.35 8.07
CA TYR A 417 12.10 -1.98 8.05
C TYR A 417 12.70 -1.89 9.47
N ALA A 418 11.90 -1.61 10.50
CA ALA A 418 12.35 -1.79 11.89
C ALA A 418 12.67 -3.26 12.20
N LEU A 419 11.86 -4.22 11.75
CA LEU A 419 12.16 -5.65 11.90
C LEU A 419 13.38 -6.06 11.08
N GLU A 420 13.47 -5.61 9.84
CA GLU A 420 14.63 -5.88 8.97
C GLU A 420 15.93 -5.37 9.61
N SER A 421 15.96 -4.10 10.06
CA SER A 421 17.10 -3.53 10.77
C SER A 421 17.39 -4.23 12.10
N THR A 422 16.36 -4.70 12.82
CA THR A 422 16.56 -5.52 14.03
C THR A 422 17.28 -6.81 13.71
N VAL A 423 16.79 -7.53 12.71
CA VAL A 423 17.37 -8.82 12.31
C VAL A 423 18.78 -8.64 11.76
N LEU A 424 19.03 -7.57 10.99
CA LEU A 424 20.38 -7.21 10.51
C LEU A 424 21.32 -6.84 11.66
N ALA A 425 20.87 -6.01 12.61
CA ALA A 425 21.68 -5.64 13.79
C ALA A 425 22.10 -6.88 14.58
N LEU A 426 21.16 -7.79 14.88
CA LEU A 426 21.43 -9.03 15.60
C LEU A 426 22.32 -9.99 14.79
N GLY A 427 22.08 -10.12 13.49
CA GLY A 427 22.86 -10.98 12.60
C GLY A 427 24.31 -10.52 12.43
N VAL A 428 24.56 -9.21 12.42
CA VAL A 428 25.92 -8.64 12.42
C VAL A 428 26.62 -8.97 13.74
N MET A 429 25.95 -8.79 14.87
CA MET A 429 26.51 -9.13 16.20
C MET A 429 26.82 -10.62 16.34
N GLU A 430 26.05 -11.50 15.70
CA GLU A 430 26.30 -12.94 15.72
C GLU A 430 27.54 -13.35 14.90
N ARG A 431 27.87 -12.61 13.83
CA ARG A 431 28.99 -12.90 12.92
C ARG A 431 30.32 -12.30 13.34
N CYS A 432 30.35 -11.40 14.33
CA CYS A 432 31.58 -10.81 14.84
C CYS A 432 32.50 -11.88 15.46
N THR A 433 33.45 -12.39 14.66
CA THR A 433 34.63 -13.12 15.13
C THR A 433 35.82 -12.19 15.29
N THR A 434 36.82 -12.60 16.08
CA THR A 434 37.83 -11.74 16.71
C THR A 434 38.69 -10.85 15.81
N ASP A 435 38.68 -11.02 14.49
CA ASP A 435 39.65 -10.39 13.58
C ASP A 435 39.07 -9.20 12.75
N GLU A 436 37.75 -8.96 12.74
CA GLU A 436 37.08 -7.89 11.94
C GLU A 436 36.09 -7.02 12.75
N ILE A 437 36.33 -6.87 14.06
CA ILE A 437 35.30 -6.45 15.02
C ILE A 437 34.87 -4.97 14.89
N GLN A 438 35.79 -4.05 14.56
CA GLN A 438 35.49 -2.60 14.56
C GLN A 438 34.55 -2.17 13.43
N SER A 439 34.70 -2.71 12.22
CA SER A 439 33.84 -2.37 11.07
C SER A 439 32.43 -2.93 11.22
N HIS A 440 32.30 -4.16 11.73
CA HIS A 440 31.01 -4.83 11.94
C HIS A 440 30.21 -4.16 13.08
N HIS A 441 30.87 -3.72 14.15
CA HIS A 441 30.19 -3.01 15.23
C HIS A 441 29.59 -1.67 14.77
N GLN A 442 30.29 -0.91 13.93
CA GLN A 442 29.75 0.34 13.37
C GLN A 442 28.49 0.08 12.53
N VAL A 443 28.46 -1.01 11.76
CA VAL A 443 27.28 -1.43 10.98
C VAL A 443 26.11 -1.81 11.90
N ALA A 444 26.37 -2.55 12.98
CA ALA A 444 25.33 -2.89 13.97
C ALA A 444 24.73 -1.64 14.63
N HIS A 445 25.55 -0.65 14.97
CA HIS A 445 25.09 0.63 15.50
C HIS A 445 24.27 1.46 14.50
N CYS A 446 24.65 1.44 13.21
CA CYS A 446 23.83 2.05 12.15
C CYS A 446 22.44 1.42 12.12
N HIS A 447 22.34 0.09 12.16
CA HIS A 447 21.05 -0.59 12.21
C HIS A 447 20.25 -0.28 13.49
N LEU A 448 20.89 -0.16 14.66
CA LEU A 448 20.20 0.29 15.88
C LEU A 448 19.62 1.72 15.71
N LYS A 449 20.34 2.62 15.04
CA LYS A 449 19.84 3.96 14.71
C LYS A 449 18.63 3.88 13.77
N ASP A 450 18.65 2.98 12.79
CA ASP A 450 17.52 2.78 11.88
C ASP A 450 16.28 2.23 12.62
N ILE A 451 16.47 1.26 13.52
CA ILE A 451 15.38 0.75 14.39
C ILE A 451 14.76 1.91 15.17
N ARG A 452 15.59 2.75 15.80
CA ARG A 452 15.12 3.92 16.55
C ARG A 452 14.28 4.85 15.68
N ASN A 453 14.80 5.25 14.52
CA ASN A 453 14.12 6.16 13.61
C ASN A 453 12.77 5.57 13.14
N HIS A 454 12.74 4.29 12.79
CA HIS A 454 11.51 3.65 12.32
C HIS A 454 10.48 3.48 13.44
N LEU A 455 10.88 3.12 14.66
CA LEU A 455 9.96 3.00 15.79
C LEU A 455 9.41 4.37 16.24
N GLU A 456 10.24 5.42 16.22
CA GLU A 456 9.81 6.79 16.54
C GLU A 456 8.77 7.30 15.55
N ALA A 457 8.88 6.95 14.27
CA ALA A 457 7.94 7.34 13.21
C ALA A 457 6.57 6.64 13.28
N ILE A 458 6.43 5.53 14.00
CA ILE A 458 5.12 4.87 14.20
C ILE A 458 4.32 5.70 15.20
N THR A 459 3.15 6.20 14.79
CA THR A 459 2.29 7.03 15.64
C THR A 459 1.28 6.18 16.42
N ASN A 460 0.82 5.07 15.85
CA ASN A 460 -0.12 4.16 16.48
C ASN A 460 0.52 3.38 17.65
N ILE A 461 0.01 3.61 18.87
CA ILE A 461 0.52 3.01 20.11
C ILE A 461 0.45 1.46 20.07
N PRO A 462 -0.69 0.81 19.78
CA PRO A 462 -0.75 -0.65 19.68
C PRO A 462 0.29 -1.26 18.73
N ARG A 463 0.50 -0.68 17.55
CA ARG A 463 1.51 -1.14 16.57
C ARG A 463 2.93 -1.00 17.12
N LYS A 464 3.23 0.12 17.79
CA LYS A 464 4.53 0.34 18.45
C LYS A 464 4.80 -0.69 19.55
N ILE A 465 3.81 -0.97 20.40
CA ILE A 465 3.93 -2.01 21.45
C ILE A 465 4.10 -3.40 20.84
N LEU A 466 3.37 -3.72 19.78
CA LEU A 466 3.55 -4.98 19.05
C LEU A 466 4.98 -5.12 18.54
N MET A 467 5.54 -4.08 17.92
CA MET A 467 6.92 -4.06 17.43
C MET A 467 7.93 -4.32 18.55
N VAL A 468 7.81 -3.63 19.69
CA VAL A 468 8.67 -3.85 20.86
C VAL A 468 8.60 -5.31 21.32
N ASN A 469 7.41 -5.89 21.43
CA ASN A 469 7.23 -7.28 21.85
C ASN A 469 7.83 -8.29 20.83
N VAL A 470 7.72 -8.01 19.53
CA VAL A 470 8.35 -8.84 18.49
C VAL A 470 9.88 -8.76 18.59
N ILE A 471 10.45 -7.58 18.78
CA ILE A 471 11.90 -7.41 18.96
C ILE A 471 12.39 -8.15 20.23
N ILE A 472 11.64 -8.06 21.34
CA ILE A 472 11.90 -8.85 22.55
C ILE A 472 11.86 -10.36 22.25
N SER A 473 10.90 -10.81 21.45
CA SER A 473 10.81 -12.22 21.07
C SER A 473 12.00 -12.65 20.21
N LEU A 474 12.46 -11.80 19.28
CA LEU A 474 13.67 -12.05 18.49
C LEU A 474 14.92 -12.17 19.38
N LEU A 475 15.00 -11.39 20.46
CA LEU A 475 16.07 -11.49 21.46
C LEU A 475 16.08 -12.81 22.22
N HIS A 476 15.05 -13.66 22.12
CA HIS A 476 15.04 -15.01 22.69
C HIS A 476 15.32 -16.12 21.67
N MET A 477 15.33 -15.81 20.37
CA MET A 477 15.56 -16.81 19.33
C MET A 477 17.07 -17.13 19.20
N ASP A 478 17.39 -18.40 19.01
CA ASP A 478 18.74 -18.87 18.69
C ASP A 478 18.96 -18.90 17.17
N ASP A 479 20.22 -18.69 16.74
CA ASP A 479 20.69 -18.76 15.35
C ASP A 479 19.75 -18.07 14.36
N ILE A 480 19.76 -16.73 14.35
CA ILE A 480 19.01 -15.91 13.38
C ILE A 480 19.77 -16.00 12.04
N SER A 481 19.74 -17.19 11.45
CA SER A 481 20.45 -17.54 10.23
C SER A 481 19.77 -16.86 9.05
N LEU A 482 20.27 -15.69 8.69
CA LEU A 482 19.94 -15.05 7.43
C LEU A 482 21.01 -15.36 6.38
N ASN A 483 20.57 -15.73 5.19
CA ASN A 483 21.31 -15.47 3.96
C ASN A 483 21.31 -13.95 3.73
N LEU A 484 22.26 -13.25 4.38
CA LEU A 484 22.49 -11.80 4.23
C LEU A 484 22.74 -11.35 2.78
N THR A 485 22.84 -12.27 1.82
CA THR A 485 22.94 -11.99 0.39
C THR A 485 21.68 -11.35 -0.21
N HIS A 486 20.53 -11.46 0.46
CA HIS A 486 19.25 -10.93 -0.03
C HIS A 486 18.73 -9.71 0.74
N CYS A 487 19.37 -9.30 1.84
CA CYS A 487 19.06 -8.03 2.46
C CYS A 487 19.85 -6.96 1.72
N ALA A 488 19.17 -5.93 1.20
CA ALA A 488 19.86 -4.80 0.60
C ALA A 488 20.83 -4.25 1.65
N SER A 489 22.13 -4.41 1.41
CA SER A 489 23.17 -3.71 2.12
C SER A 489 22.76 -2.24 2.27
N PRO A 490 23.04 -1.58 3.40
CA PRO A 490 22.95 -0.13 3.47
C PRO A 490 24.03 0.43 2.52
N GLY A 491 23.69 0.54 1.24
CA GLY A 491 24.17 1.59 0.39
C GLY A 491 23.59 2.89 0.91
N SER A 492 24.02 3.31 2.10
CA SER A 492 23.95 4.71 2.52
C SER A 492 24.88 5.48 1.60
N ASN A 493 24.42 5.75 0.38
CA ASN A 493 24.82 6.96 -0.31
C ASN A 493 24.16 8.12 0.43
N SER A 494 24.64 8.39 1.65
CA SER A 494 24.49 9.69 2.30
C SER A 494 25.76 10.49 2.01
N GLU A 495 26.01 10.77 0.73
CA GLU A 495 26.59 12.06 0.35
C GLU A 495 25.46 13.10 0.45
N SER A 496 25.00 13.34 1.65
CA SER A 496 24.29 14.56 2.00
C SER A 496 24.84 14.99 3.33
N SER A 497 25.77 15.93 3.27
CA SER A 497 26.16 16.81 4.35
C SER A 497 24.93 17.59 4.84
N SER A 498 24.06 16.93 5.62
CA SER A 498 23.11 17.63 6.47
C SER A 498 23.68 17.61 7.88
N THR A 499 24.34 18.71 8.21
CA THR A 499 24.65 19.16 9.56
C THR A 499 23.44 18.93 10.46
N CYS A 500 23.46 17.84 11.23
CA CYS A 500 22.45 17.58 12.25
C CYS A 500 23.12 17.80 13.59
N ALA A 501 22.65 18.83 14.30
CA ALA A 501 23.17 19.32 15.57
C ALA A 501 22.97 18.27 16.68
N TRP A 502 23.87 17.30 16.77
CA TRP A 502 24.22 16.56 17.97
C TRP A 502 25.74 16.70 18.18
N ASP A 503 26.19 17.95 18.26
CA ASP A 503 27.39 18.25 19.02
C ASP A 503 26.97 18.28 20.50
N HIS A 504 27.62 17.41 21.30
CA HIS A 504 27.59 17.36 22.76
C HIS A 504 26.36 16.70 23.42
N THR A 505 26.29 15.37 23.33
CA THR A 505 26.22 14.54 24.54
C THR A 505 27.05 13.28 24.27
N ASP A 506 28.12 13.13 25.04
CA ASP A 506 29.17 12.15 24.85
C ASP A 506 28.65 10.72 24.69
N VAL A 507 28.68 10.19 23.46
CA VAL A 507 29.00 8.77 23.26
C VAL A 507 30.52 8.72 23.34
N THR A 508 31.06 8.58 24.55
CA THR A 508 32.45 8.22 24.72
C THR A 508 32.68 6.94 23.94
N PHE A 509 33.45 7.02 22.86
CA PHE A 509 34.00 5.85 22.20
C PHE A 509 34.87 5.14 23.23
N CYS A 510 34.34 4.09 23.84
CA CYS A 510 35.11 3.24 24.72
C CYS A 510 36.09 2.44 23.87
N GLU A 511 37.36 2.82 23.98
CA GLU A 511 38.52 2.28 23.29
C GLU A 511 38.92 0.86 23.79
N GLY A 512 37.95 0.07 24.25
CA GLY A 512 38.17 -1.29 24.78
C GLY A 512 37.02 -2.20 24.42
N GLY A 513 37.26 -3.22 23.59
CA GLY A 513 36.18 -4.03 23.04
C GLY A 513 35.47 -4.96 24.04
N LYS A 514 35.87 -4.97 25.32
CA LYS A 514 35.03 -5.52 26.42
C LYS A 514 33.64 -4.85 26.50
N GLU A 515 33.50 -3.64 25.95
CA GLU A 515 32.30 -2.82 26.06
C GLU A 515 31.33 -2.93 24.87
N MET A 516 31.69 -3.63 23.77
CA MET A 516 30.89 -3.57 22.53
C MET A 516 29.53 -4.29 22.61
N VAL A 517 29.48 -5.51 23.17
CA VAL A 517 28.19 -6.21 23.37
C VAL A 517 27.36 -5.50 24.43
N ILE A 518 28.03 -4.91 25.42
CA ILE A 518 27.38 -4.19 26.52
C ILE A 518 26.75 -2.89 26.01
N SER A 519 27.48 -2.11 25.21
CA SER A 519 27.01 -0.87 24.59
C SER A 519 25.87 -1.13 23.61
N PHE A 520 26.01 -2.15 22.75
CA PHE A 520 24.97 -2.57 21.81
C PHE A 520 23.68 -2.95 22.55
N THR A 521 23.78 -3.82 23.56
CA THR A 521 22.61 -4.28 24.32
C THR A 521 21.98 -3.14 25.10
N GLY A 522 22.79 -2.27 25.72
CA GLY A 522 22.31 -1.10 26.44
C GLY A 522 21.54 -0.13 25.53
N LEU A 523 22.07 0.16 24.34
CA LEU A 523 21.42 1.02 23.37
C LEU A 523 20.10 0.41 22.85
N LEU A 524 20.08 -0.89 22.56
CA LEU A 524 18.86 -1.59 22.15
C LEU A 524 17.77 -1.51 23.23
N LEU A 525 18.12 -1.77 24.49
CA LEU A 525 17.18 -1.68 25.61
C LEU A 525 16.66 -0.24 25.82
N ASP A 526 17.52 0.78 25.66
CA ASP A 526 17.11 2.18 25.71
C ASP A 526 16.10 2.51 24.59
N ILE A 527 16.38 2.06 23.36
CA ILE A 527 15.45 2.22 22.22
C ILE A 527 14.09 1.58 22.54
N LEU A 528 14.06 0.35 23.05
CA LEU A 528 12.81 -0.32 23.42
C LEU A 528 12.07 0.41 24.54
N ASN A 529 12.78 0.88 25.57
CA ASN A 529 12.19 1.56 26.71
C ASN A 529 11.55 2.90 26.32
N ARG A 530 12.22 3.69 25.46
CA ARG A 530 11.70 4.97 24.95
C ARG A 530 10.42 4.82 24.13
N ASN A 531 10.19 3.64 23.54
CA ASN A 531 9.01 3.34 22.75
C ASN A 531 7.85 2.77 23.58
N LEU A 532 8.03 2.58 24.89
CA LEU A 532 6.94 2.26 25.82
C LEU A 532 6.36 3.56 26.43
N PRO A 533 5.03 3.62 26.65
CA PRO A 533 4.42 4.76 27.33
C PRO A 533 4.91 4.84 28.80
N PRO A 534 5.19 6.05 29.31
CA PRO A 534 5.73 6.25 30.66
C PRO A 534 4.71 5.90 31.75
N ASN A 535 3.42 6.17 31.52
CA ASN A 535 2.32 5.84 32.43
C ASN A 535 1.43 4.72 31.86
N LEU A 536 0.75 3.97 32.73
CA LEU A 536 -0.40 3.15 32.33
C LEU A 536 -1.41 4.08 31.62
N ILE A 537 -1.96 3.62 30.50
CA ILE A 537 -2.86 4.41 29.65
C ILE A 537 -4.02 4.91 30.53
N GLU A 538 -4.06 6.21 30.82
CA GLU A 538 -5.14 6.80 31.62
C GLU A 538 -6.51 6.45 31.00
N GLU A 539 -7.50 6.19 31.86
CA GLU A 539 -8.89 5.83 31.51
C GLU A 539 -9.62 6.90 30.68
N HIS A 540 -8.98 8.04 30.36
CA HIS A 540 -9.63 9.23 29.79
C HIS A 540 -9.04 9.75 28.46
N ALA A 541 -8.22 8.96 27.75
CA ALA A 541 -7.92 9.28 26.35
C ALA A 541 -9.21 9.16 25.50
N PRO A 542 -9.62 10.20 24.75
CA PRO A 542 -10.92 10.23 24.09
C PRO A 542 -10.95 9.25 22.92
N ASN A 543 -11.86 8.28 23.01
CA ASN A 543 -12.39 7.46 21.91
C ASN A 543 -11.39 7.03 20.82
N ASP A 544 -10.57 6.01 21.13
CA ASP A 544 -10.12 5.07 20.10
C ASP A 544 -10.99 3.81 20.23
N GLY A 545 -11.48 3.25 19.13
CA GLY A 545 -12.53 2.20 19.06
C GLY A 545 -12.13 0.82 19.64
N MET A 546 -11.22 0.79 20.62
CA MET A 546 -10.66 -0.39 21.26
C MET A 546 -11.61 -0.95 22.32
N SER A 547 -11.92 -2.23 22.23
CA SER A 547 -12.70 -2.94 23.27
C SER A 547 -11.98 -2.94 24.62
N ILE A 548 -12.72 -3.10 25.71
CA ILE A 548 -12.18 -3.23 27.08
C ILE A 548 -11.13 -4.35 27.14
N ASP A 549 -11.44 -5.51 26.54
CA ASP A 549 -10.52 -6.65 26.45
C ASP A 549 -9.24 -6.30 25.67
N GLY A 550 -9.37 -5.52 24.59
CA GLY A 550 -8.23 -5.04 23.80
C GLY A 550 -7.32 -4.11 24.59
N ARG A 551 -7.87 -3.24 25.43
CA ARG A 551 -7.11 -2.36 26.32
C ARG A 551 -6.34 -3.15 27.38
N GLN A 552 -7.01 -4.10 28.05
CA GLN A 552 -6.36 -4.96 29.05
C GLN A 552 -5.22 -5.79 28.43
N ALA A 553 -5.43 -6.33 27.23
CA ALA A 553 -4.39 -7.05 26.52
C ALA A 553 -3.18 -6.17 26.17
N LEU A 554 -3.42 -4.90 25.80
CA LEU A 554 -2.36 -3.94 25.52
C LEU A 554 -1.59 -3.55 26.78
N GLU A 555 -2.28 -3.28 27.88
CA GLU A 555 -1.67 -2.99 29.19
C GLU A 555 -0.81 -4.15 29.69
N TRP A 556 -1.32 -5.38 29.55
CA TRP A 556 -0.57 -6.59 29.88
C TRP A 556 0.72 -6.72 29.04
N ARG A 557 0.65 -6.45 27.72
CA ARG A 557 1.82 -6.43 26.83
C ARG A 557 2.83 -5.34 27.20
N ILE A 558 2.37 -4.16 27.61
CA ILE A 558 3.26 -3.09 28.09
C ILE A 558 3.95 -3.53 29.38
N SER A 559 3.22 -4.11 30.34
CA SER A 559 3.78 -4.58 31.60
C SER A 559 4.84 -5.67 31.40
N ILE A 560 4.61 -6.60 30.48
CA ILE A 560 5.58 -7.65 30.15
C ILE A 560 6.84 -7.06 29.53
N ALA A 561 6.68 -6.17 28.54
CA ALA A 561 7.82 -5.54 27.90
C ALA A 561 8.66 -4.73 28.90
N ARG A 562 8.01 -3.99 29.82
CA ARG A 562 8.69 -3.23 30.86
C ARG A 562 9.45 -4.14 31.83
N HIS A 563 8.79 -5.19 32.33
CA HIS A 563 9.44 -6.17 33.21
C HIS A 563 10.63 -6.84 32.54
N PHE A 564 10.51 -7.20 31.25
CA PHE A 564 11.62 -7.75 30.47
C PHE A 564 12.79 -6.76 30.38
N ILE A 565 12.53 -5.49 30.05
CA ILE A 565 13.58 -4.47 29.93
C ILE A 565 14.28 -4.26 31.27
N GLU A 566 13.53 -4.15 32.37
CA GLU A 566 14.09 -4.01 33.71
C GLU A 566 14.96 -5.22 34.09
N ASP A 567 14.52 -6.44 33.78
CA ASP A 567 15.29 -7.66 34.00
C ASP A 567 16.59 -7.69 33.16
N TRP A 568 16.49 -7.38 31.87
CA TRP A 568 17.65 -7.36 30.98
C TRP A 568 18.63 -6.24 31.30
N GLN A 569 18.18 -5.07 31.74
CA GLN A 569 19.05 -4.00 32.23
C GLN A 569 19.83 -4.45 33.47
N TRP A 570 19.16 -5.16 34.38
CA TRP A 570 19.83 -5.73 35.54
C TRP A 570 20.86 -6.80 35.15
N ARG A 571 20.50 -7.72 34.24
CA ARG A 571 21.44 -8.75 33.72
C ARG A 571 22.61 -8.15 32.95
N LEU A 572 22.40 -7.01 32.28
CA LEU A 572 23.48 -6.24 31.65
C LEU A 572 24.46 -5.69 32.69
N SER A 573 23.97 -5.22 33.85
CA SER A 573 24.83 -4.82 34.98
C SER A 573 25.61 -6.01 35.56
N VAL A 574 25.05 -7.21 35.51
CA VAL A 574 25.73 -8.45 35.91
C VAL A 574 26.84 -8.78 34.94
N LEU A 575 26.59 -8.70 33.63
CA LEU A 575 27.62 -8.84 32.60
C LEU A 575 28.77 -7.84 32.76
N GLN A 576 28.48 -6.59 33.13
CA GLN A 576 29.51 -5.58 33.41
C GLN A 576 30.39 -5.92 34.62
N ARG A 577 29.82 -6.56 35.65
CA ARG A 577 30.53 -6.96 36.88
C ARG A 577 31.25 -8.32 36.77
N LEU A 578 30.90 -9.12 35.77
CA LEU A 578 31.48 -10.43 35.50
C LEU A 578 32.63 -10.34 34.48
N LEU A 579 33.72 -11.09 34.71
CA LEU A 579 34.76 -11.30 33.71
C LEU A 579 34.30 -12.35 32.68
N PRO A 580 34.53 -12.18 31.37
CA PRO A 580 34.22 -13.20 30.37
C PRO A 580 34.94 -14.54 30.62
N LEU A 581 34.42 -15.65 30.06
CA LEU A 581 34.95 -17.02 30.20
C LEU A 581 36.29 -17.18 29.48
N SER A 582 36.48 -16.48 28.37
CA SER A 582 37.78 -16.31 27.73
C SER A 582 38.49 -15.10 28.35
N GLU A 583 39.82 -15.10 28.43
CA GLU A 583 40.59 -13.91 28.86
C GLU A 583 40.40 -12.69 27.91
N CYS A 584 39.59 -12.83 26.86
CA CYS A 584 39.25 -11.85 25.84
C CYS A 584 37.89 -11.15 26.10
N GLU A 585 37.32 -10.51 25.07
CA GLU A 585 36.09 -9.70 25.13
C GLU A 585 34.81 -10.56 25.12
N TRP A 586 33.68 -10.02 25.58
CA TRP A 586 32.40 -10.74 25.54
C TRP A 586 31.97 -11.01 24.09
N GLY A 587 31.88 -12.28 23.70
CA GLY A 587 31.23 -12.67 22.45
C GLY A 587 29.70 -12.56 22.57
N TRP A 588 29.00 -12.27 21.46
CA TRP A 588 27.53 -12.15 21.46
C TRP A 588 26.84 -13.42 22.00
N LYS A 589 27.25 -14.61 21.53
CA LYS A 589 26.68 -15.89 22.02
C LYS A 589 26.97 -16.11 23.50
N GLU A 590 28.15 -15.72 23.96
CA GLU A 590 28.53 -15.83 25.37
C GLU A 590 27.70 -14.92 26.26
N ALA A 591 27.54 -13.64 25.89
CA ALA A 591 26.72 -12.68 26.62
C ALA A 591 25.25 -13.12 26.67
N LEU A 592 24.72 -13.68 25.58
CA LEU A 592 23.36 -14.23 25.55
C LEU A 592 23.16 -15.37 26.54
N THR A 593 24.19 -16.16 26.87
CA THR A 593 24.04 -17.21 27.91
C THR A 593 23.70 -16.63 29.28
N VAL A 594 24.18 -15.43 29.60
CA VAL A 594 23.90 -14.72 30.85
C VAL A 594 22.57 -13.97 30.75
N LEU A 595 22.34 -13.24 29.65
CA LEU A 595 21.11 -12.47 29.43
C LEU A 595 19.86 -13.37 29.37
N ARG A 596 19.98 -14.59 28.81
CA ARG A 596 18.88 -15.56 28.71
C ARG A 596 18.88 -16.61 29.83
N ALA A 597 19.81 -16.55 30.79
CA ALA A 597 19.93 -17.57 31.83
C ALA A 597 18.63 -17.68 32.67
N ALA A 598 18.15 -18.90 32.90
CA ALA A 598 17.21 -19.13 33.99
C ALA A 598 17.84 -18.64 35.32
N PRO A 599 17.07 -18.05 36.25
CA PRO A 599 17.62 -17.51 37.50
C PRO A 599 18.54 -18.48 38.27
N SER A 600 18.20 -19.76 38.35
CA SER A 600 19.04 -20.79 38.98
C SER A 600 20.35 -21.06 38.23
N LYS A 601 20.34 -20.99 36.89
CA LYS A 601 21.57 -21.09 36.07
C LYS A 601 22.47 -19.88 36.27
N LEU A 602 21.89 -18.68 36.41
CA LEU A 602 22.64 -17.48 36.70
C LEU A 602 23.30 -17.55 38.08
N LEU A 603 22.57 -18.04 39.08
CA LEU A 603 23.09 -18.28 40.42
C LEU A 603 24.29 -19.25 40.40
N ASN A 604 24.17 -20.36 39.67
CA ASN A 604 25.27 -21.32 39.50
C ASN A 604 26.50 -20.67 38.85
N LEU A 605 26.30 -19.82 37.85
CA LEU A 605 27.39 -19.09 37.19
C LEU A 605 28.08 -18.12 38.15
N CYS A 606 27.31 -17.42 38.99
CA CYS A 606 27.83 -16.55 40.05
C CYS A 606 28.68 -17.34 41.07
N MET A 607 28.20 -18.50 41.53
CA MET A 607 28.93 -19.37 42.45
C MET A 607 30.23 -19.90 41.83
N GLN A 608 30.18 -20.39 40.58
CA GLN A 608 31.37 -20.88 39.87
C GLN A 608 32.46 -19.81 39.73
N ARG A 609 32.06 -18.55 39.61
CA ARG A 609 32.95 -17.39 39.46
C ARG A 609 33.28 -16.68 40.78
N SER A 610 32.87 -17.23 41.93
CA SER A 610 33.07 -16.64 43.25
C SER A 610 32.50 -15.21 43.37
N LYS A 611 31.38 -14.93 42.70
CA LYS A 611 30.65 -13.64 42.72
C LYS A 611 29.36 -13.78 43.53
N TYR A 612 29.51 -14.01 44.83
CA TYR A 612 28.40 -14.27 45.75
C TYR A 612 27.51 -13.04 45.99
N ASP A 613 28.08 -11.84 45.90
CA ASP A 613 27.37 -10.55 45.95
C ASP A 613 26.28 -10.44 44.87
N ILE A 614 26.62 -10.84 43.65
CA ILE A 614 25.67 -10.87 42.53
C ILE A 614 24.65 -12.01 42.73
N GLY A 615 25.10 -13.15 43.28
CA GLY A 615 24.24 -14.28 43.60
C GLY A 615 23.15 -13.92 44.61
N GLU A 616 23.49 -13.18 45.66
CA GLU A 616 22.53 -12.74 46.69
C GLU A 616 21.50 -11.77 46.10
N GLU A 617 21.95 -10.85 45.24
CA GLU A 617 21.07 -9.95 44.49
C GLU A 617 20.10 -10.73 43.59
N ALA A 618 20.57 -11.80 42.93
CA ALA A 618 19.73 -12.68 42.11
C ALA A 618 18.68 -13.42 42.97
N VAL A 619 19.07 -13.95 44.14
CA VAL A 619 18.16 -14.64 45.08
C VAL A 619 17.03 -13.71 45.49
N HIS A 620 17.35 -12.47 45.86
CA HIS A 620 16.34 -11.48 46.26
C HIS A 620 15.45 -11.05 45.10
N ARG A 621 16.04 -10.73 43.94
CA ARG A 621 15.30 -10.22 42.77
C ARG A 621 14.33 -11.24 42.19
N PHE A 622 14.75 -12.49 42.07
CA PHE A 622 13.92 -13.56 41.48
C PHE A 622 13.12 -14.35 42.53
N SER A 623 13.22 -13.99 43.82
CA SER A 623 12.58 -14.71 44.93
C SER A 623 12.89 -16.22 44.86
N LEU A 624 14.17 -16.55 44.74
CA LEU A 624 14.62 -17.94 44.64
C LEU A 624 14.30 -18.73 45.92
N SER A 625 14.30 -20.06 45.78
CA SER A 625 13.89 -20.95 46.88
C SER A 625 14.84 -20.85 48.08
N ALA A 626 14.36 -21.30 49.25
CA ALA A 626 15.22 -21.42 50.43
C ALA A 626 16.42 -22.34 50.16
N GLU A 627 16.25 -23.35 49.30
CA GLU A 627 17.32 -24.25 48.83
C GLU A 627 18.39 -23.49 48.05
N ASP A 628 18.00 -22.68 47.06
CA ASP A 628 18.94 -21.88 46.26
C ASP A 628 19.73 -20.89 47.13
N ARG A 629 19.05 -20.23 48.08
CA ARG A 629 19.68 -19.30 49.02
C ARG A 629 20.69 -20.01 49.92
N ALA A 630 20.29 -21.14 50.50
CA ALA A 630 21.16 -21.92 51.37
C ALA A 630 22.37 -22.51 50.62
N THR A 631 22.19 -22.85 49.34
CA THR A 631 23.28 -23.29 48.44
C THR A 631 24.31 -22.19 48.27
N LEU A 632 23.87 -20.96 48.03
CA LEU A 632 24.73 -19.79 47.91
C LEU A 632 25.50 -19.51 49.21
N GLU A 633 24.81 -19.48 50.36
CA GLU A 633 25.42 -19.22 51.67
C GLU A 633 26.47 -20.28 52.04
N LEU A 634 26.18 -21.56 51.77
CA LEU A 634 27.12 -22.65 52.02
C LEU A 634 28.33 -22.60 51.07
N ALA A 635 28.12 -22.28 49.79
CA ALA A 635 29.20 -22.13 48.81
C ALA A 635 30.13 -20.95 49.14
N GLU A 636 29.58 -19.79 49.53
CA GLU A 636 30.36 -18.62 49.94
C GLU A 636 31.23 -18.92 51.17
N TRP A 637 30.68 -19.64 52.15
CA TRP A 637 31.42 -20.04 53.33
C TRP A 637 32.57 -21.00 53.01
N VAL A 638 32.32 -21.99 52.15
CA VAL A 638 33.35 -22.93 51.66
C VAL A 638 34.50 -22.18 51.02
N ASP A 639 34.21 -21.25 50.12
CA ASP A 639 35.24 -20.48 49.41
C ASP A 639 35.99 -19.51 50.33
N SER A 640 35.28 -18.86 51.25
CA SER A 640 35.88 -17.98 52.29
C SER A 640 36.74 -18.75 53.29
N ALA A 641 36.40 -19.99 53.60
CA ALA A 641 37.22 -20.85 54.44
C ALA A 641 38.50 -21.31 53.72
N VAL A 642 38.41 -21.67 52.43
CA VAL A 642 39.57 -22.03 51.60
C VAL A 642 40.52 -20.84 51.43
N ARG A 643 40.01 -19.63 51.13
CA ARG A 643 40.81 -18.41 50.99
C ARG A 643 41.56 -18.06 52.28
N ARG A 644 40.86 -18.10 53.43
CA ARG A 644 41.49 -17.87 54.74
C ARG A 644 42.54 -18.94 55.09
N ALA A 645 42.31 -20.20 54.72
CA ALA A 645 43.30 -21.26 54.90
C ALA A 645 44.54 -21.06 54.02
N SER A 646 44.37 -20.58 52.78
CA SER A 646 45.50 -20.24 51.90
C SER A 646 46.29 -19.01 52.35
N GLU A 647 45.61 -17.97 52.83
CA GLU A 647 46.23 -16.77 53.41
C GLU A 647 46.97 -17.11 54.72
N SER A 648 46.36 -17.94 55.59
CA SER A 648 47.00 -18.45 56.80
C SER A 648 48.26 -19.25 56.48
N LYS A 649 48.24 -20.09 55.43
CA LYS A 649 49.40 -20.89 55.04
C LYS A 649 50.55 -20.03 54.47
N LEU A 650 50.23 -18.95 53.76
CA LEU A 650 51.21 -17.95 53.31
C LEU A 650 51.78 -17.10 54.45
N VAL A 651 50.96 -16.79 55.46
CA VAL A 651 51.37 -16.06 56.67
C VAL A 651 52.18 -16.94 57.63
N GLU A 652 51.86 -18.23 57.72
CA GLU A 652 52.63 -19.22 58.49
C GLU A 652 54.01 -19.51 57.86
N ASP A 653 54.11 -19.51 56.52
CA ASP A 653 55.42 -19.60 55.83
C ASP A 653 56.26 -18.31 55.96
N ALA A 654 55.63 -17.15 56.18
CA ALA A 654 56.33 -15.87 56.36
C ALA A 654 56.68 -15.56 57.83
N VAL A 655 55.97 -16.12 58.81
CA VAL A 655 56.18 -15.85 60.23
C VAL A 655 56.10 -17.13 61.06
N SER A 656 57.16 -17.93 61.02
CA SER A 656 57.40 -18.91 62.07
C SER A 656 57.97 -18.23 63.33
N ARG A 657 57.06 -17.77 64.21
CA ARG A 657 57.12 -17.75 65.70
C ARG A 657 56.27 -16.60 66.26
N ALA A 658 55.10 -16.92 66.80
CA ALA A 658 54.69 -16.62 68.19
C ALA A 658 53.16 -16.68 68.37
N VAL A 659 52.75 -17.53 69.31
CA VAL A 659 51.57 -17.43 70.19
C VAL A 659 50.21 -17.83 69.63
N ASP A 660 49.68 -18.88 70.27
CA ASP A 660 48.28 -19.30 70.34
C ASP A 660 47.31 -18.13 70.50
N GLY A 661 46.27 -18.11 69.68
CA GLY A 661 45.20 -17.14 69.83
C GLY A 661 44.11 -17.29 68.79
N THR A 662 43.33 -18.36 68.90
CA THR A 662 41.92 -18.46 68.46
C THR A 662 41.61 -17.75 67.14
N SER A 663 41.89 -18.39 66.00
CA SER A 663 41.24 -17.97 64.76
C SER A 663 39.74 -18.16 64.95
N ALA A 664 39.01 -17.05 65.04
CA ALA A 664 37.57 -17.04 65.08
C ALA A 664 37.06 -17.58 63.73
N VAL A 665 36.94 -18.90 63.64
CA VAL A 665 36.10 -19.57 62.66
C VAL A 665 34.70 -19.04 62.92
N GLN A 666 34.17 -18.22 62.02
CA GLN A 666 32.71 -18.09 61.93
C GLN A 666 32.22 -19.46 61.46
N ASP A 667 31.95 -20.34 62.43
CA ASP A 667 31.33 -21.64 62.18
C ASP A 667 29.99 -21.36 61.51
N LEU A 668 29.79 -21.93 60.31
CA LEU A 668 28.48 -21.88 59.69
C LEU A 668 27.51 -22.63 60.60
N ASP A 669 26.43 -21.97 60.99
CA ASP A 669 25.44 -22.59 61.87
C ASP A 669 24.57 -23.59 61.10
N PHE A 670 25.06 -24.84 61.02
CA PHE A 670 24.33 -25.94 60.40
C PHE A 670 22.97 -26.23 61.09
N SER A 671 22.71 -25.71 62.28
CA SER A 671 21.39 -25.80 62.91
C SER A 671 20.38 -24.84 62.25
N SER A 672 20.82 -23.64 61.86
CA SER A 672 20.06 -22.69 61.04
C SER A 672 19.73 -23.29 59.67
N LEU A 673 20.72 -23.90 59.01
CA LEU A 673 20.54 -24.58 57.70
C LEU A 673 19.47 -25.69 57.76
N ARG A 674 19.51 -26.52 58.81
CA ARG A 674 18.51 -27.57 59.05
C ARG A 674 17.12 -27.00 59.30
N SER A 675 17.03 -25.88 60.02
CA SER A 675 15.75 -25.24 60.33
C SER A 675 15.07 -24.64 59.10
N GLN A 676 15.87 -24.19 58.12
CA GLN A 676 15.38 -23.56 56.89
C GLN A 676 14.96 -24.58 55.82
N LEU A 677 15.71 -25.67 55.64
CA LEU A 677 15.50 -26.63 54.53
C LEU A 677 14.82 -27.94 54.96
N GLY A 678 14.85 -28.26 56.26
CA GLY A 678 14.59 -29.60 56.74
C GLY A 678 15.83 -30.51 56.62
N SER A 679 15.86 -31.57 57.42
CA SER A 679 17.07 -32.38 57.63
C SER A 679 17.55 -33.12 56.38
N LEU A 680 16.64 -33.62 55.53
CA LEU A 680 17.00 -34.37 54.32
C LEU A 680 17.57 -33.47 53.22
N ALA A 681 16.95 -32.31 52.99
CA ALA A 681 17.43 -31.33 52.01
C ALA A 681 18.78 -30.73 52.43
N ALA A 682 18.99 -30.46 53.73
CA ALA A 682 20.29 -30.03 54.24
C ALA A 682 21.41 -31.06 54.02
N ILE A 683 21.12 -32.36 54.15
CA ILE A 683 22.08 -33.44 53.85
C ILE A 683 22.45 -33.46 52.37
N LEU A 684 21.44 -33.44 51.50
CA LEU A 684 21.65 -33.45 50.05
C LEU A 684 22.43 -32.22 49.61
N LEU A 685 22.15 -31.06 50.21
CA LEU A 685 22.86 -29.82 49.93
C LEU A 685 24.34 -29.87 50.34
N CYS A 686 24.65 -30.41 51.53
CA CYS A 686 26.05 -30.60 51.93
C CYS A 686 26.81 -31.54 50.98
N ILE A 687 26.15 -32.59 50.47
CA ILE A 687 26.73 -33.48 49.46
C ILE A 687 26.95 -32.73 48.15
N ASP A 688 25.97 -31.94 47.71
CA ASP A 688 26.02 -31.20 46.45
C ASP A 688 27.11 -30.13 46.46
N VAL A 689 27.19 -29.30 47.50
CA VAL A 689 28.23 -28.27 47.64
C VAL A 689 29.63 -28.89 47.82
N ALA A 690 29.75 -30.04 48.49
CA ALA A 690 30.99 -30.79 48.55
C ALA A 690 31.43 -31.30 47.16
N ALA A 691 30.47 -31.68 46.32
CA ALA A 691 30.74 -32.16 44.97
C ALA A 691 30.98 -31.03 43.95
N THR A 692 30.39 -29.85 44.14
CA THR A 692 30.35 -28.79 43.11
C THR A 692 31.17 -27.55 43.44
N SER A 693 31.47 -27.24 44.70
CA SER A 693 32.16 -26.00 45.11
C SER A 693 33.39 -26.23 46.00
N ALA A 694 33.51 -27.37 46.67
CA ALA A 694 34.64 -27.65 47.56
C ALA A 694 35.92 -28.03 46.78
N ARG A 695 36.83 -27.05 46.63
CA ARG A 695 38.11 -27.21 45.93
C ARG A 695 39.17 -28.00 46.72
N SER A 696 39.04 -28.12 48.04
CA SER A 696 39.98 -28.85 48.90
C SER A 696 39.37 -30.16 49.41
N ALA A 697 40.19 -31.20 49.48
CA ALA A 697 39.79 -32.50 50.01
C ALA A 697 39.33 -32.40 51.48
N HIS A 698 40.01 -31.58 52.29
CA HIS A 698 39.64 -31.31 53.67
C HIS A 698 38.25 -30.67 53.81
N MET A 699 37.94 -29.65 53.01
CA MET A 699 36.63 -28.99 53.07
C MET A 699 35.52 -29.91 52.58
N SER A 700 35.80 -30.71 51.55
CA SER A 700 34.87 -31.73 51.07
C SER A 700 34.57 -32.76 52.16
N GLN A 701 35.61 -33.21 52.88
CA GLN A 701 35.49 -34.13 54.01
C GLN A 701 34.63 -33.54 55.14
N GLN A 702 34.87 -32.28 55.54
CA GLN A 702 34.09 -31.61 56.59
C GLN A 702 32.59 -31.53 56.28
N LEU A 703 32.22 -31.21 55.02
CA LEU A 703 30.83 -31.17 54.59
C LEU A 703 30.19 -32.56 54.60
N LEU A 704 30.92 -33.59 54.15
CA LEU A 704 30.43 -34.96 54.12
C LEU A 704 30.32 -35.57 55.53
N ASP A 705 31.23 -35.25 56.44
CA ASP A 705 31.16 -35.64 57.85
C ASP A 705 29.91 -35.02 58.50
N GLN A 706 29.64 -33.74 58.23
CA GLN A 706 28.44 -33.07 58.74
C GLN A 706 27.16 -33.66 58.15
N ALA A 707 27.14 -34.00 56.86
CA ALA A 707 26.04 -34.72 56.22
C ALA A 707 25.83 -36.11 56.84
N GLN A 708 26.91 -36.81 57.19
CA GLN A 708 26.87 -38.12 57.85
C GLN A 708 26.31 -38.02 59.28
N VAL A 709 26.67 -36.98 60.03
CA VAL A 709 26.10 -36.69 61.36
C VAL A 709 24.60 -36.43 61.23
N MET A 710 24.19 -35.52 60.35
CA MET A 710 22.77 -35.22 60.11
C MET A 710 21.98 -36.45 59.65
N LEU A 711 22.55 -37.31 58.79
CA LEU A 711 21.90 -38.54 58.34
C LEU A 711 21.70 -39.56 59.47
N SER A 712 22.60 -39.57 60.46
CA SER A 712 22.47 -40.43 61.65
C SER A 712 21.34 -39.98 62.57
N GLU A 713 21.00 -38.69 62.57
CA GLU A 713 19.92 -38.10 63.36
C GLU A 713 18.52 -38.40 62.78
N ILE A 714 18.37 -38.55 61.46
CA ILE A 714 17.07 -38.81 60.77
C ILE A 714 16.64 -40.30 60.85
N TYR A 715 17.27 -41.10 61.73
CA TYR A 715 17.10 -42.55 61.87
C TYR A 715 15.68 -43.09 61.51
N PRO A 716 15.48 -43.92 60.46
CA PRO A 716 14.16 -44.44 60.16
C PRO A 716 13.90 -45.64 61.07
N GLY A 717 13.28 -45.41 62.23
CA GLY A 717 12.87 -46.46 63.16
C GLY A 717 11.45 -47.01 62.92
N ALA A 718 10.67 -46.44 62.00
CA ALA A 718 9.27 -46.81 61.79
C ALA A 718 8.97 -47.17 60.33
N SER A 719 8.28 -48.29 60.12
CA SER A 719 7.73 -48.69 58.81
C SER A 719 6.74 -47.64 58.29
N PRO A 720 6.71 -47.35 56.97
CA PRO A 720 5.75 -46.41 56.38
C PRO A 720 4.31 -46.77 56.77
N LYS A 721 3.55 -45.80 57.28
CA LYS A 721 2.16 -46.03 57.69
C LYS A 721 1.24 -45.90 56.48
N ILE A 722 0.34 -46.86 56.29
CA ILE A 722 -0.63 -46.84 55.18
C ILE A 722 -1.58 -45.65 55.38
N GLY A 723 -1.58 -44.71 54.43
CA GLY A 723 -2.31 -43.44 54.47
C GLY A 723 -2.02 -42.57 53.25
N SER A 724 -2.53 -41.32 53.24
CA SER A 724 -2.36 -40.39 52.12
C SER A 724 -0.90 -40.00 51.84
N THR A 725 -0.01 -40.12 52.84
CA THR A 725 1.44 -39.82 52.75
C THR A 725 2.30 -41.09 52.63
N TYR A 726 1.70 -42.25 52.37
CA TYR A 726 2.42 -43.54 52.30
C TYR A 726 3.52 -43.54 51.22
N TRP A 727 3.22 -43.03 50.03
CA TRP A 727 4.18 -42.97 48.93
C TRP A 727 5.28 -41.93 49.19
N ASP A 728 4.97 -40.81 49.84
CA ASP A 728 5.94 -39.79 50.24
C ASP A 728 6.95 -40.35 51.26
N GLN A 729 6.47 -41.13 52.24
CA GLN A 729 7.33 -41.81 53.21
C GLN A 729 8.22 -42.88 52.56
N ILE A 730 7.73 -43.60 51.55
CA ILE A 730 8.55 -44.56 50.79
C ILE A 730 9.63 -43.83 50.00
N LEU A 731 9.29 -42.72 49.34
CA LEU A 731 10.23 -41.86 48.64
C LEU A 731 11.31 -41.34 49.58
N GLU A 732 10.94 -40.82 50.75
CA GLU A 732 11.86 -40.29 51.76
C GLU A 732 12.82 -41.37 52.28
N VAL A 733 12.30 -42.56 52.63
CA VAL A 733 13.12 -43.72 53.04
C VAL A 733 14.06 -44.18 51.91
N GLY A 734 13.58 -44.15 50.67
CA GLY A 734 14.37 -44.43 49.48
C GLY A 734 15.53 -43.46 49.31
N ILE A 735 15.26 -42.15 49.39
CA ILE A 735 16.27 -41.09 49.29
C ILE A 735 17.29 -41.22 50.42
N ILE A 736 16.86 -41.41 51.67
CA ILE A 736 17.76 -41.62 52.83
C ILE A 736 18.70 -42.81 52.59
N SER A 737 18.18 -43.93 52.07
CA SER A 737 18.98 -45.13 51.77
C SER A 737 20.02 -44.89 50.67
N VAL A 738 19.62 -44.18 49.62
CA VAL A 738 20.51 -43.79 48.51
C VAL A 738 21.58 -42.81 49.01
N SER A 739 21.19 -41.74 49.70
CA SER A 739 22.11 -40.75 50.27
C SER A 739 23.14 -41.39 51.19
N ARG A 740 22.74 -42.37 52.01
CA ARG A 740 23.67 -43.15 52.85
C ARG A 740 24.73 -43.89 52.03
N ARG A 741 24.32 -44.53 50.93
CA ARG A 741 25.25 -45.26 50.06
C ARG A 741 26.16 -44.30 49.29
N VAL A 742 25.61 -43.18 48.80
CA VAL A 742 26.35 -42.14 48.11
C VAL A 742 27.39 -41.51 49.04
N LEU A 743 27.00 -41.08 50.24
CA LEU A 743 27.90 -40.56 51.27
C LEU A 743 29.05 -41.52 51.53
N LYS A 744 28.76 -42.79 51.80
CA LYS A 744 29.80 -43.80 52.05
C LYS A 744 30.79 -43.91 50.87
N ARG A 745 30.29 -43.87 49.63
CA ARG A 745 31.15 -43.92 48.44
C ARG A 745 32.01 -42.67 48.27
N LEU A 746 31.47 -41.48 48.53
CA LEU A 746 32.21 -40.23 48.43
C LEU A 746 33.34 -40.15 49.48
N HIS A 747 33.09 -40.63 50.71
CA HIS A 747 34.14 -40.78 51.73
C HIS A 747 35.22 -41.79 51.29
N GLU A 748 34.83 -42.96 50.77
CA GLU A 748 35.76 -43.96 50.23
C GLU A 748 36.64 -43.38 49.09
N PHE A 749 36.12 -42.42 48.31
CA PHE A 749 36.87 -41.73 47.26
C PHE A 749 37.87 -40.70 47.80
N LEU A 750 37.50 -39.93 48.84
CA LEU A 750 38.41 -38.98 49.49
C LEU A 750 39.55 -39.67 50.24
N GLU A 751 39.30 -40.84 50.85
CA GLU A 751 40.32 -41.63 51.56
C GLU A 751 41.39 -42.25 50.64
N GLN A 752 41.13 -42.34 49.33
CA GLN A 752 42.01 -43.03 48.37
C GLN A 752 43.06 -42.13 47.69
N GLY A 753 43.10 -40.81 47.96
CA GLY A 753 44.11 -39.94 47.34
C GLY A 753 44.47 -38.69 48.12
N ASP A 754 45.77 -38.39 48.21
CA ASP A 754 46.33 -37.09 48.66
C ASP A 754 46.13 -35.97 47.60
N GLY A 755 44.99 -35.97 46.89
CA GLY A 755 44.71 -35.14 45.71
C GLY A 755 43.72 -33.98 45.96
N PRO A 756 43.40 -33.18 44.91
CA PRO A 756 42.48 -32.03 45.01
C PRO A 756 41.05 -32.44 45.39
N GLY A 757 40.20 -31.48 45.77
CA GLY A 757 38.84 -31.74 46.30
C GLY A 757 37.94 -32.57 45.37
N LEU A 758 36.83 -33.06 45.93
CA LEU A 758 35.83 -33.91 45.23
C LEU A 758 35.35 -33.30 43.90
N GLN A 759 35.28 -31.98 43.84
CA GLN A 759 34.96 -31.21 42.64
C GLN A 759 35.85 -31.55 41.44
N ALA A 760 37.17 -31.65 41.61
CA ALA A 760 38.13 -31.90 40.51
C ALA A 760 38.04 -33.34 39.96
N PHE A 761 37.61 -34.28 40.78
CA PHE A 761 37.37 -35.67 40.37
C PHE A 761 36.05 -35.81 39.61
N LEU A 762 35.01 -35.07 40.00
CA LEU A 762 33.68 -35.15 39.40
C LEU A 762 33.53 -34.27 38.15
N SER A 763 34.31 -33.19 38.03
CA SER A 763 34.36 -32.32 36.84
C SER A 763 35.08 -32.97 35.64
N GLY A 764 35.77 -34.09 35.85
CA GLY A 764 36.48 -34.83 34.80
C GLY A 764 37.88 -34.27 34.45
N GLU A 765 38.38 -33.28 35.20
CA GLU A 765 39.72 -32.69 34.99
C GLU A 765 40.86 -33.66 35.35
N ILE A 766 40.59 -34.69 36.15
CA ILE A 766 41.56 -35.72 36.54
C ILE A 766 41.08 -37.08 36.04
N ILE A 767 41.65 -37.53 34.93
CA ILE A 767 41.47 -38.91 34.46
C ILE A 767 42.25 -39.82 35.41
N ILE A 768 41.53 -40.52 36.30
CA ILE A 768 42.11 -41.57 37.14
C ILE A 768 42.67 -42.66 36.21
N SER A 769 43.99 -42.64 36.03
CA SER A 769 44.73 -43.64 35.27
C SER A 769 44.95 -44.87 36.15
N SER A 770 43.88 -45.59 36.47
CA SER A 770 43.91 -46.84 37.21
C SER A 770 43.63 -48.01 36.27
N SER A 771 44.65 -48.84 36.01
CA SER A 771 44.57 -49.98 35.07
C SER A 771 43.57 -51.08 35.47
N LYS A 772 42.89 -50.96 36.63
CA LYS A 772 41.81 -51.86 37.07
C LYS A 772 40.41 -51.44 36.61
N GLU A 773 40.25 -50.28 35.97
CA GLU A 773 38.93 -49.69 35.70
C GLU A 773 38.33 -50.04 34.33
N LEU A 774 39.15 -50.44 33.34
CA LEU A 774 38.70 -50.86 32.00
C LEU A 774 37.77 -52.09 32.03
N LEU A 775 37.96 -53.02 32.97
CA LEU A 775 37.06 -54.18 33.16
C LEU A 775 35.75 -53.81 33.90
N ARG A 776 35.78 -52.75 34.73
CA ARG A 776 34.60 -52.24 35.44
C ARG A 776 33.75 -51.31 34.58
N LEU A 777 34.33 -50.63 33.60
CA LEU A 777 33.62 -49.72 32.70
C LEU A 777 32.51 -50.45 31.91
N GLY A 778 32.82 -51.61 31.31
CA GLY A 778 31.83 -52.41 30.58
C GLY A 778 30.73 -53.03 31.47
N GLN A 779 31.02 -53.26 32.76
CA GLN A 779 29.98 -53.65 33.75
C GLN A 779 29.15 -52.45 34.18
N ARG A 780 29.76 -51.26 34.34
CA ARG A 780 29.10 -50.01 34.70
C ARG A 780 28.17 -49.51 33.59
N GLU A 781 28.60 -49.58 32.34
CA GLU A 781 27.78 -49.28 31.16
C GLU A 781 26.61 -50.25 31.02
N ARG A 782 26.81 -51.57 31.24
CA ARG A 782 25.69 -52.53 31.29
C ARG A 782 24.72 -52.23 32.42
N THR A 783 25.22 -51.89 33.61
CA THR A 783 24.37 -51.60 34.76
C THR A 783 23.61 -50.28 34.57
N LEU A 784 24.24 -49.27 33.96
CA LEU A 784 23.60 -48.01 33.57
C LEU A 784 22.59 -48.21 32.45
N ALA A 785 22.85 -49.07 31.46
CA ALA A 785 21.90 -49.43 30.42
C ALA A 785 20.69 -50.17 31.00
N ILE A 786 20.92 -51.10 31.94
CA ILE A 786 19.83 -51.78 32.67
C ILE A 786 19.04 -50.78 33.52
N LEU A 787 19.70 -49.83 34.19
CA LEU A 787 19.03 -48.80 34.98
C LEU A 787 18.18 -47.87 34.08
N HIS A 788 18.72 -47.41 32.95
CA HIS A 788 17.97 -46.62 31.97
C HIS A 788 16.78 -47.39 31.42
N GLN A 789 16.96 -48.67 31.09
CA GLN A 789 15.89 -49.55 30.65
C GLN A 789 14.81 -49.73 31.73
N MET A 790 15.22 -49.89 33.01
CA MET A 790 14.29 -49.97 34.14
C MET A 790 13.53 -48.67 34.38
N ILE A 791 14.18 -47.51 34.24
CA ILE A 791 13.54 -46.19 34.32
C ILE A 791 12.55 -46.00 33.17
N GLU A 792 12.92 -46.36 31.93
CA GLU A 792 12.03 -46.31 30.78
C GLU A 792 10.84 -47.27 30.89
N ASP A 793 11.06 -48.49 31.38
CA ASP A 793 9.99 -49.47 31.56
C ASP A 793 9.04 -49.08 32.71
N ALA A 794 9.57 -48.44 33.77
CA ALA A 794 8.76 -47.84 34.83
C ALA A 794 7.94 -46.66 34.32
N HIS A 795 8.53 -45.76 33.52
CA HIS A 795 7.85 -44.64 32.86
C HIS A 795 6.77 -45.13 31.88
N LYS A 796 7.00 -46.25 31.18
CA LYS A 796 6.01 -46.91 30.30
C LYS A 796 4.99 -47.78 31.06
N GLY A 797 4.99 -47.76 32.40
CA GLY A 797 3.99 -48.42 33.23
C GLY A 797 4.09 -49.95 33.31
N LYS A 798 5.21 -50.56 32.89
CA LYS A 798 5.39 -52.01 32.95
C LYS A 798 5.72 -52.46 34.38
N ARG A 799 4.71 -52.94 35.10
CA ARG A 799 4.80 -53.36 36.52
C ARG A 799 5.55 -54.69 36.79
N GLN A 800 6.27 -55.25 35.82
CA GLN A 800 6.78 -56.63 35.90
C GLN A 800 8.00 -56.83 36.84
N PHE A 801 8.58 -55.78 37.40
CA PHE A 801 9.80 -55.88 38.23
C PHE A 801 9.60 -55.58 39.73
N LEU A 802 8.39 -55.24 40.18
CA LEU A 802 8.13 -54.91 41.60
C LEU A 802 7.56 -56.08 42.43
N SER A 803 7.43 -57.28 41.88
CA SER A 803 6.82 -58.43 42.59
C SER A 803 7.82 -59.36 43.28
N ALA A 804 9.05 -58.91 43.55
CA ALA A 804 10.04 -59.70 44.30
C ALA A 804 10.79 -58.84 45.33
N SER A 805 10.06 -58.38 46.34
CA SER A 805 10.58 -58.06 47.68
C SER A 805 9.46 -58.18 48.69
#